data_AF-A0A9D7I2Z8-F1
#
_entry.id   AF-A0A9D7I2Z8-F1
#
_cell.length_a   1.000
_cell.length_b   1.000
_cell.length_c   1.000
_cell.angle_alpha   90.00
_cell.angle_beta   90.00
_cell.angle_gamma   90.00
#
_symmetry.space_group_name_H-M   'P 1'
#
loop_
_entity.id
_entity.type
_entity.pdbx_description
1 polymer ?
#
loop_
_entity_poly.entity_id
_entity_poly.type
_entity_poly.pdbx_seq_one_letter_code
_entity_poly.pdbx_strand_id
1 'polypeptide(L)'
;MRLGLFLTLLVTLSAPFAAAQPFFPVKMDKKWGLINAEGKLVLEPVYDAIGEFKSFGYAVMQRNGMVGLLGRNGQEILAPAFQDLKVLTPDLMAALQHDQWSIINLRGKVVLPPGYDRAVALTDQFLAYLENGLWGVVDRDGRKIVDCSYDQLDFHPEGYFLSRKDDNLGVLSWEGEEILPTLYDDIRIEGPGLIFFKKQNRWGMADCDSGIRIPAEYERIDPVGNSFIRLRKAGKLALYSLSCEKLVSQDEYDDCYLFSDRAILVKRNRLLGLLDACGQTLIPARYNEILPFSGNKFRVNYQGRWGIVNPESGIVLPFEFDYLAPLKGGWSLIRKHGKSGLVNSEGQLTVPALFDQLVVEGRQIKAYDRGALTLFSLDSQGGLSDLQHFNEHMTISIGKPAGGTGESPSRQSPYVLENYEWFYAPAVDKWGLRRLEDGSQQIEPQFDIVRVFPQYGFSLVGLGSQTAMDLERTTYRFEHLYGLVNNKEGLLVTDLVLWDLRISDFDRGFPAARCVLANGRHGLLTTTGKFLCRDYAFIGDFRDGRARASVRGRLSGTLSEDELHLGPVSDYLQGLLTPNSMLDFTQYDLEFEREARLICEDCEWGYIDTLGAMVVSPKYSFARDFVNEVGIVQCGEKWGMLGPKGDTLIPCRYDAVEFLENTDNQIVRIYKREEKYGLIDSLGQLALQLAFDEVGSFREGLLAVKQDGLWGFVDRFGKEVISCHFRAVENFSEGKAAVKVGRQWGFIDPSGKVKIDFKYIRVGNFQNGLAWFFDGSSYGFIDEKGQVAIQPQFDRAFDFEGEVARVVREGKYGLIDPQGRYVLKPKYSIIHPFEDTGLAKAGSGNEHITYVLINRQGAQVTAQSYIEIRPFSDGLAAVKTKNGYGFIDSRGQMVIPDRFAKVSNFNNGLASIQENGQCGYIGRDGSLRIEMAFTKCMDFEEGKAVVYQGYRKAGLIDSLGRFIILPSLDNLSLFTEGRGLIRDGRYRFYYITEKLDAGSDVYQQARAYDHGIAVVQSNGNWGVINQNGVEIIPPKYDRIEHFENGYAKVRITGFSGLSNLKGELIVQPDYEYISYAGQGLFRVEQGEKIGYFDLSGAWVWGLRE
;
A
#
# COMPACT_ATOMS: atom_id res chain seq x y z
N MET A 1 -3.28 9.98 69.15
CA MET A 1 -2.35 9.17 68.35
C MET A 1 -3.08 8.78 67.06
N ARG A 2 -2.58 9.23 65.89
CA ARG A 2 -3.08 8.98 64.51
C ARG A 2 -4.61 8.88 64.29
N LEU A 3 -5.21 9.96 63.79
CA LEU A 3 -6.29 9.85 62.78
C LEU A 3 -5.64 9.56 61.41
N GLY A 4 -6.35 8.87 60.53
CA GLY A 4 -5.99 8.72 59.12
C GLY A 4 -6.86 9.63 58.24
N LEU A 5 -6.24 10.36 57.30
CA LEU A 5 -6.97 11.11 56.28
C LEU A 5 -7.11 10.25 55.02
N PHE A 6 -8.30 10.25 54.42
CA PHE A 6 -8.45 9.83 53.02
C PHE A 6 -7.91 10.95 52.11
N LEU A 7 -7.15 10.58 51.08
CA LEU A 7 -6.79 11.46 49.97
C LEU A 7 -7.27 10.82 48.66
N THR A 8 -8.23 11.45 47.99
CA THR A 8 -8.75 10.99 46.71
C THR A 8 -7.75 11.29 45.60
N LEU A 9 -7.13 10.26 45.03
CA LEU A 9 -6.21 10.39 43.90
C LEU A 9 -7.00 10.61 42.61
N LEU A 10 -6.97 11.82 42.07
CA LEU A 10 -7.69 12.20 40.87
C LEU A 10 -6.80 11.90 39.64
N VAL A 11 -6.95 10.70 39.07
CA VAL A 11 -6.18 10.27 37.90
C VAL A 11 -6.73 10.94 36.63
N THR A 12 -6.17 12.08 36.28
CA THR A 12 -6.38 12.68 34.95
C THR A 12 -5.61 11.87 33.90
N LEU A 13 -6.31 11.14 33.03
CA LEU A 13 -5.71 10.61 31.80
C LEU A 13 -5.35 11.79 30.90
N SER A 14 -4.11 12.27 31.00
CA SER A 14 -3.48 13.02 29.93
C SER A 14 -3.13 12.04 28.81
N ALA A 15 -3.84 12.14 27.67
CA ALA A 15 -3.35 11.54 26.43
C ALA A 15 -1.93 12.06 26.13
N PRO A 16 -1.04 11.26 25.52
CA PRO A 16 0.28 11.72 25.10
C PRO A 16 0.14 12.70 23.93
N PHE A 17 -0.13 13.97 24.24
CA PHE A 17 0.13 15.06 23.31
C PHE A 17 1.58 14.94 22.83
N ALA A 18 1.79 14.99 21.52
CA ALA A 18 3.14 15.07 20.95
C ALA A 18 3.83 16.31 21.54
N ALA A 19 4.78 16.09 22.45
CA ALA A 19 5.38 17.16 23.23
C ALA A 19 6.11 18.14 22.30
N ALA A 20 5.49 19.29 22.06
CA ALA A 20 5.99 20.34 21.19
C ALA A 20 7.41 20.72 21.61
N GLN A 21 8.32 20.82 20.64
CA GLN A 21 9.76 20.96 20.86
C GLN A 21 10.06 22.02 21.94
N PRO A 22 10.60 21.63 23.12
CA PRO A 22 10.71 22.53 24.27
C PRO A 22 11.87 23.50 24.17
N PHE A 23 12.86 23.21 23.32
CA PHE A 23 14.05 24.03 23.15
C PHE A 23 14.42 24.23 21.68
N PHE A 24 14.81 25.46 21.36
CA PHE A 24 15.05 25.95 20.01
C PHE A 24 16.56 26.16 19.79
N PRO A 25 17.12 25.75 18.64
CA PRO A 25 18.55 25.91 18.38
C PRO A 25 18.94 27.38 18.21
N VAL A 26 20.02 27.78 18.88
CA VAL A 26 20.62 29.11 18.73
C VAL A 26 22.10 28.98 18.40
N LYS A 27 22.61 30.01 17.74
CA LYS A 27 23.99 30.16 17.32
C LYS A 27 24.57 31.38 18.05
N MET A 28 25.77 31.23 18.60
CA MET A 28 26.59 32.31 19.17
C MET A 28 28.06 31.95 18.93
N ASP A 29 28.88 32.92 18.49
CA ASP A 29 30.31 32.72 18.24
C ASP A 29 30.61 31.49 17.35
N LYS A 30 29.70 31.22 16.39
CA LYS A 30 29.69 30.06 15.47
C LYS A 30 29.53 28.69 16.13
N LYS A 31 29.12 28.62 17.40
CA LYS A 31 28.77 27.37 18.10
C LYS A 31 27.25 27.26 18.30
N TRP A 32 26.77 26.02 18.37
CA TRP A 32 25.35 25.71 18.59
C TRP A 32 25.04 25.42 20.05
N GLY A 33 23.96 26.03 20.54
CA GLY A 33 23.33 25.79 21.85
C GLY A 33 21.80 25.76 21.71
N LEU A 34 21.08 25.75 22.84
CA LEU A 34 19.62 25.70 22.88
C LEU A 34 19.04 26.75 23.83
N ILE A 35 17.93 27.40 23.46
CA ILE A 35 17.08 28.22 24.32
C ILE A 35 15.72 27.55 24.59
N ASN A 36 15.02 27.92 25.66
CA ASN A 36 13.59 27.63 25.83
C ASN A 36 12.70 28.63 25.07
N ALA A 37 11.37 28.41 25.12
CA ALA A 37 10.37 29.31 24.54
C ALA A 37 10.44 30.74 25.11
N GLU A 38 10.96 30.90 26.32
CA GLU A 38 11.19 32.19 26.98
C GLU A 38 12.54 32.86 26.62
N GLY A 39 13.28 32.36 25.64
CA GLY A 39 14.51 32.99 25.13
C GLY A 39 15.76 32.80 26.01
N LYS A 40 15.68 32.01 27.08
CA LYS A 40 16.78 31.73 28.01
C LYS A 40 17.58 30.51 27.54
N LEU A 41 18.91 30.61 27.57
CA LEU A 41 19.81 29.47 27.34
C LEU A 41 19.54 28.31 28.32
N VAL A 42 19.48 27.11 27.75
CA VAL A 42 19.30 25.80 28.41
C VAL A 42 20.47 24.86 28.10
N LEU A 43 21.09 25.01 26.93
CA LEU A 43 22.33 24.32 26.57
C LEU A 43 23.32 25.36 26.03
N GLU A 44 24.50 25.43 26.63
CA GLU A 44 25.53 26.40 26.25
C GLU A 44 26.04 26.18 24.81
N PRO A 45 26.37 27.24 24.05
CA PRO A 45 26.94 27.14 22.70
C PRO A 45 28.34 26.51 22.67
N VAL A 46 28.40 25.17 22.69
CA VAL A 46 29.67 24.41 22.66
C VAL A 46 29.78 23.40 21.50
N TYR A 47 28.66 23.12 20.82
CA TYR A 47 28.58 22.10 19.77
C TYR A 47 29.00 22.67 18.41
N ASP A 48 29.65 21.84 17.60
CA ASP A 48 30.01 22.17 16.21
C ASP A 48 28.78 22.12 15.29
N ALA A 49 27.88 21.17 15.56
CA ALA A 49 26.56 21.05 14.95
C ALA A 49 25.56 20.39 15.91
N ILE A 50 24.29 20.77 15.81
CA ILE A 50 23.15 20.07 16.41
C ILE A 50 22.11 19.90 15.30
N GLY A 51 21.76 18.66 14.97
CA GLY A 51 20.71 18.33 13.99
C GLY A 51 19.30 18.53 14.55
N GLU A 52 18.28 18.23 13.74
CA GLU A 52 16.89 18.34 14.21
C GLU A 52 16.52 17.25 15.22
N PHE A 53 15.69 17.61 16.20
CA PHE A 53 15.13 16.67 17.17
C PHE A 53 14.03 15.81 16.53
N LYS A 54 14.40 14.60 16.12
CA LYS A 54 13.50 13.62 15.51
C LYS A 54 12.33 13.25 16.43
N SER A 55 11.29 12.66 15.83
CA SER A 55 10.01 12.30 16.47
C SER A 55 10.17 11.52 17.79
N PHE A 56 11.12 10.58 17.82
CA PHE A 56 11.48 9.71 18.96
C PHE A 56 12.28 10.38 20.09
N GLY A 57 12.63 11.66 20.00
CA GLY A 57 13.04 12.45 21.18
C GLY A 57 14.52 12.83 21.29
N TYR A 58 15.32 12.64 20.25
CA TYR A 58 16.73 13.05 20.22
C TYR A 58 17.18 13.58 18.85
N ALA A 59 18.34 14.23 18.84
CA ALA A 59 19.03 14.77 17.67
C ALA A 59 20.45 14.19 17.60
N VAL A 60 21.01 14.09 16.39
CA VAL A 60 22.46 13.86 16.20
C VAL A 60 23.19 15.17 16.51
N MET A 61 24.32 15.11 17.22
CA MET A 61 25.17 16.27 17.49
C MET A 61 26.65 15.96 17.23
N GLN A 62 27.43 17.02 16.98
CA GLN A 62 28.87 16.94 16.81
C GLN A 62 29.59 17.86 17.81
N ARG A 63 30.65 17.35 18.44
CA ARG A 63 31.55 18.12 19.30
C ARG A 63 32.97 17.61 19.21
N ASN A 64 33.91 18.52 18.93
CA ASN A 64 35.32 18.23 18.68
C ASN A 64 35.52 17.24 17.53
N GLY A 65 34.68 17.35 16.49
CA GLY A 65 34.68 16.47 15.31
C GLY A 65 33.99 15.11 15.50
N MET A 66 33.80 14.64 16.74
CA MET A 66 33.14 13.36 17.04
C MET A 66 31.62 13.52 17.14
N VAL A 67 30.89 12.47 16.76
CA VAL A 67 29.43 12.42 16.67
C VAL A 67 28.81 11.65 17.84
N GLY A 68 27.69 12.13 18.35
CA GLY A 68 26.89 11.54 19.43
C GLY A 68 25.40 11.90 19.33
N LEU A 69 24.63 11.58 20.38
CA LEU A 69 23.19 11.88 20.46
C LEU A 69 22.85 12.82 21.62
N LEU A 70 22.04 13.82 21.32
CA LEU A 70 21.49 14.80 22.27
C LEU A 70 19.99 14.55 22.46
N GLY A 71 19.54 14.29 23.69
CA GLY A 71 18.12 14.18 24.03
C GLY A 71 17.40 15.54 24.05
N ARG A 72 16.07 15.55 23.87
CA ARG A 72 15.21 16.76 23.90
C ARG A 72 15.26 17.59 25.19
N ASN A 73 16.01 17.19 26.21
CA ASN A 73 16.28 17.95 27.44
C ASN A 73 17.72 18.47 27.55
N GLY A 74 18.53 18.37 26.49
CA GLY A 74 19.94 18.75 26.48
C GLY A 74 20.90 17.72 27.09
N GLN A 75 20.42 16.55 27.50
CA GLN A 75 21.29 15.47 27.98
C GLN A 75 21.99 14.76 26.82
N GLU A 76 23.26 14.38 26.98
CA GLU A 76 23.93 13.48 26.05
C GLU A 76 23.42 12.06 26.29
N ILE A 77 22.69 11.49 25.32
CA ILE A 77 22.22 10.08 25.36
C ILE A 77 23.36 9.16 24.95
N LEU A 78 24.07 9.52 23.89
CA LEU A 78 25.38 8.98 23.53
C LEU A 78 26.37 10.14 23.51
N ALA A 79 27.40 10.06 24.35
CA ALA A 79 28.52 11.00 24.30
C ALA A 79 29.19 10.97 22.91
N PRO A 80 29.79 12.08 22.44
CA PRO A 80 30.36 12.16 21.11
C PRO A 80 31.65 11.34 21.04
N ALA A 81 31.53 10.12 20.51
CA ALA A 81 32.56 9.07 20.56
C ALA A 81 32.70 8.29 19.24
N PHE A 82 31.84 8.58 18.25
CA PHE A 82 31.81 7.92 16.95
C PHE A 82 32.28 8.86 15.85
N GLN A 83 32.80 8.31 14.76
CA GLN A 83 33.18 9.10 13.57
C GLN A 83 31.93 9.55 12.80
N ASP A 84 30.85 8.75 12.86
CA ASP A 84 29.51 9.08 12.37
C ASP A 84 28.44 8.20 13.05
N LEU A 85 27.19 8.66 13.06
CA LEU A 85 26.00 7.93 13.53
C LEU A 85 24.84 8.09 12.54
N LYS A 86 24.32 6.96 12.04
CA LYS A 86 23.09 6.89 11.25
C LYS A 86 21.99 6.19 12.05
N VAL A 87 20.86 6.85 12.28
CA VAL A 87 19.70 6.23 12.94
C VAL A 87 19.02 5.25 11.97
N LEU A 88 18.66 4.06 12.47
CA LEU A 88 17.94 3.01 11.71
C LEU A 88 16.52 2.82 12.23
N THR A 89 16.35 2.82 13.56
CA THR A 89 15.06 2.81 14.26
C THR A 89 15.17 3.76 15.46
N PRO A 90 14.08 4.06 16.21
CA PRO A 90 14.18 4.85 17.44
C PRO A 90 15.26 4.36 18.42
N ASP A 91 15.49 3.04 18.50
CA ASP A 91 16.41 2.41 19.45
C ASP A 91 17.75 1.96 18.85
N LEU A 92 17.88 1.84 17.51
CA LEU A 92 19.05 1.30 16.81
C LEU A 92 19.70 2.31 15.86
N MET A 93 21.04 2.33 15.83
CA MET A 93 21.85 3.13 14.90
C MET A 93 22.96 2.29 14.28
N ALA A 94 23.29 2.54 13.02
CA ALA A 94 24.59 2.17 12.48
C ALA A 94 25.61 3.23 12.95
N ALA A 95 26.73 2.79 13.52
CA ALA A 95 27.78 3.64 14.08
C ALA A 95 29.13 3.32 13.43
N LEU A 96 29.86 4.37 13.05
CA LEU A 96 31.22 4.27 12.52
C LEU A 96 32.25 4.43 13.64
N GLN A 97 33.05 3.41 13.86
CA GLN A 97 34.16 3.46 14.81
C GLN A 97 35.34 2.63 14.28
N HIS A 98 36.54 3.23 14.29
CA HIS A 98 37.76 2.64 13.68
C HIS A 98 37.56 2.27 12.20
N ASP A 99 36.87 3.14 11.46
CA ASP A 99 36.51 2.97 10.04
C ASP A 99 35.63 1.74 9.72
N GLN A 100 35.05 1.11 10.74
CA GLN A 100 34.12 -0.02 10.60
C GLN A 100 32.70 0.34 11.06
N TRP A 101 31.70 -0.21 10.36
CA TRP A 101 30.28 -0.11 10.72
C TRP A 101 29.88 -1.21 11.68
N SER A 102 29.18 -0.84 12.74
CA SER A 102 28.44 -1.77 13.60
C SER A 102 27.06 -1.19 13.88
N ILE A 103 26.08 -2.03 14.19
CA ILE A 103 24.78 -1.54 14.67
C ILE A 103 24.81 -1.59 16.20
N ILE A 104 24.54 -0.45 16.81
CA ILE A 104 24.46 -0.25 18.26
C ILE A 104 23.04 0.14 18.66
N ASN A 105 22.68 -0.10 19.92
CA ASN A 105 21.48 0.50 20.51
C ASN A 105 21.81 1.81 21.25
N LEU A 106 20.78 2.51 21.75
CA LEU A 106 20.90 3.77 22.52
C LEU A 106 21.81 3.72 23.76
N ARG A 107 22.31 2.55 24.17
CA ARG A 107 23.27 2.38 25.28
C ARG A 107 24.71 2.15 24.79
N GLY A 108 24.96 2.18 23.48
CA GLY A 108 26.24 1.84 22.87
C GLY A 108 26.56 0.34 22.86
N LYS A 109 25.60 -0.54 23.19
CA LYS A 109 25.77 -2.00 23.07
C LYS A 109 25.68 -2.37 21.59
N VAL A 110 26.70 -3.03 21.07
CA VAL A 110 26.67 -3.65 19.73
C VAL A 110 25.57 -4.73 19.69
N VAL A 111 24.76 -4.67 18.63
CA VAL A 111 23.66 -5.57 18.27
C VAL A 111 24.07 -6.40 17.05
N LEU A 112 24.61 -5.75 16.00
CA LEU A 112 25.24 -6.43 14.87
C LEU A 112 26.71 -5.96 14.74
N PRO A 113 27.70 -6.85 14.86
CA PRO A 113 29.11 -6.48 14.73
C PRO A 113 29.48 -6.15 13.26
N PRO A 114 30.65 -5.56 12.99
CA PRO A 114 31.14 -5.37 11.64
C PRO A 114 31.31 -6.71 10.89
N GLY A 115 30.92 -6.73 9.61
CA GLY A 115 31.02 -7.90 8.73
C GLY A 115 29.88 -8.06 7.72
N TYR A 116 28.77 -7.33 7.90
CA TYR A 116 27.63 -7.34 6.99
C TYR A 116 27.82 -6.37 5.80
N ASP A 117 27.25 -6.71 4.64
CA ASP A 117 27.25 -5.90 3.43
C ASP A 117 26.22 -4.76 3.52
N ARG A 118 25.05 -5.06 4.08
CA ARG A 118 23.91 -4.15 4.25
C ARG A 118 23.07 -4.59 5.46
N ALA A 119 22.36 -3.67 6.10
CA ALA A 119 21.41 -4.00 7.16
C ALA A 119 20.22 -3.04 7.16
N VAL A 120 19.01 -3.59 7.36
CA VAL A 120 17.72 -2.90 7.23
C VAL A 120 16.80 -3.36 8.36
N ALA A 121 16.15 -2.43 9.05
CA ALA A 121 15.14 -2.79 10.04
C ALA A 121 13.86 -3.27 9.32
N LEU A 122 13.43 -4.51 9.61
CA LEU A 122 12.12 -5.01 9.17
C LEU A 122 11.02 -4.53 10.12
N THR A 123 11.33 -4.47 11.42
CA THR A 123 10.46 -3.95 12.49
C THR A 123 11.33 -3.39 13.62
N ASP A 124 10.71 -2.83 14.68
CA ASP A 124 11.40 -2.48 15.93
C ASP A 124 11.99 -3.70 16.68
N GLN A 125 11.67 -4.92 16.25
CA GLN A 125 12.16 -6.17 16.85
C GLN A 125 13.19 -6.90 15.98
N PHE A 126 13.09 -6.79 14.64
CA PHE A 126 13.87 -7.58 13.68
C PHE A 126 14.69 -6.71 12.73
N LEU A 127 15.97 -7.03 12.63
CA LEU A 127 16.94 -6.42 11.73
C LEU A 127 17.34 -7.47 10.67
N ALA A 128 16.98 -7.24 9.42
CA ALA A 128 17.52 -7.98 8.29
C ALA A 128 18.96 -7.51 8.02
N TYR A 129 19.83 -8.45 7.68
CA TYR A 129 21.20 -8.17 7.26
C TYR A 129 21.57 -9.03 6.06
N LEU A 130 22.33 -8.43 5.15
CA LEU A 130 22.90 -9.05 3.97
C LEU A 130 24.34 -9.44 4.31
N GLU A 131 24.67 -10.72 4.14
CA GLU A 131 26.03 -11.23 4.32
C GLU A 131 26.33 -12.20 3.16
N ASN A 132 27.37 -11.92 2.39
CA ASN A 132 27.73 -12.67 1.17
C ASN A 132 26.59 -12.70 0.13
N GLY A 133 25.81 -11.62 0.05
CA GLY A 133 24.71 -11.48 -0.91
C GLY A 133 23.41 -12.22 -0.57
N LEU A 134 23.29 -12.86 0.60
CA LEU A 134 22.05 -13.52 1.05
C LEU A 134 21.51 -12.86 2.32
N TRP A 135 20.19 -12.77 2.43
CA TRP A 135 19.51 -12.17 3.59
C TRP A 135 19.35 -13.16 4.73
N GLY A 136 19.69 -12.69 5.94
CA GLY A 136 19.38 -13.29 7.23
C GLY A 136 18.74 -12.25 8.15
N VAL A 137 18.36 -12.67 9.36
CA VAL A 137 17.68 -11.81 10.36
C VAL A 137 18.28 -12.01 11.75
N VAL A 138 18.48 -10.91 12.48
CA VAL A 138 18.74 -10.90 13.93
C VAL A 138 17.62 -10.16 14.67
N ASP A 139 17.46 -10.43 15.96
CA ASP A 139 16.65 -9.58 16.84
C ASP A 139 17.40 -8.31 17.27
N ARG A 140 16.66 -7.36 17.84
CA ARG A 140 17.18 -6.09 18.42
C ARG A 140 18.27 -6.26 19.49
N ASP A 141 18.47 -7.46 20.02
CA ASP A 141 19.47 -7.78 21.04
C ASP A 141 20.69 -8.52 20.45
N GLY A 142 20.67 -8.84 19.15
CA GLY A 142 21.77 -9.44 18.41
C GLY A 142 21.72 -10.96 18.31
N ARG A 143 20.61 -11.59 18.73
CA ARG A 143 20.41 -13.03 18.53
C ARG A 143 20.05 -13.29 17.07
N LYS A 144 20.74 -14.22 16.41
CA LYS A 144 20.36 -14.68 15.07
C LYS A 144 19.03 -15.45 15.11
N ILE A 145 18.16 -15.12 14.16
CA ILE A 145 16.84 -15.71 13.92
C ILE A 145 16.89 -16.51 12.60
N VAL A 146 17.36 -15.87 11.52
CA VAL A 146 17.52 -16.50 10.19
C VAL A 146 18.97 -16.38 9.73
N ASP A 147 19.56 -17.48 9.26
CA ASP A 147 20.87 -17.49 8.59
C ASP A 147 20.76 -16.98 7.14
N CYS A 148 21.81 -16.29 6.67
CA CYS A 148 21.90 -15.71 5.33
C CYS A 148 21.77 -16.77 4.23
N SER A 149 20.53 -17.01 3.79
CA SER A 149 20.15 -18.19 3.00
C SER A 149 19.16 -17.91 1.86
N TYR A 150 18.66 -16.67 1.74
CA TYR A 150 17.52 -16.30 0.90
C TYR A 150 17.81 -15.04 0.06
N ASP A 151 17.19 -14.97 -1.11
CA ASP A 151 17.35 -13.85 -2.06
C ASP A 151 16.54 -12.62 -1.60
N GLN A 152 15.44 -12.85 -0.87
CA GLN A 152 14.57 -11.83 -0.28
C GLN A 152 13.92 -12.39 1.00
N LEU A 153 13.82 -11.56 2.04
CA LEU A 153 13.07 -11.83 3.28
C LEU A 153 12.23 -10.60 3.65
N ASP A 154 10.91 -10.71 3.53
CA ASP A 154 9.97 -9.66 3.94
C ASP A 154 9.18 -10.11 5.19
N PHE A 155 8.94 -9.19 6.14
CA PHE A 155 8.16 -9.51 7.33
C PHE A 155 6.66 -9.27 7.11
N HIS A 156 5.86 -10.33 7.20
CA HIS A 156 4.41 -10.27 7.13
C HIS A 156 3.81 -9.86 8.49
N PRO A 157 2.78 -8.99 8.56
CA PRO A 157 2.22 -8.49 9.81
C PRO A 157 1.74 -9.56 10.81
N GLU A 158 1.33 -10.74 10.30
CA GLU A 158 0.90 -11.90 11.11
C GLU A 158 2.05 -12.66 11.80
N GLY A 159 3.31 -12.20 11.68
CA GLY A 159 4.46 -12.82 12.38
C GLY A 159 5.18 -13.92 11.60
N TYR A 160 5.32 -13.75 10.27
CA TYR A 160 6.03 -14.69 9.39
C TYR A 160 7.03 -13.96 8.51
N PHE A 161 8.13 -14.61 8.11
CA PHE A 161 8.94 -14.12 7.01
C PHE A 161 8.47 -14.75 5.70
N LEU A 162 8.03 -13.93 4.75
CA LEU A 162 7.88 -14.34 3.36
C LEU A 162 9.28 -14.44 2.76
N SER A 163 9.65 -15.64 2.35
CA SER A 163 10.96 -15.92 1.76
C SER A 163 10.86 -16.09 0.26
N ARG A 164 11.82 -15.52 -0.48
CA ARG A 164 12.06 -15.84 -1.90
C ARG A 164 13.39 -16.57 -2.02
N LYS A 165 13.39 -17.62 -2.82
CA LYS A 165 14.62 -18.26 -3.31
C LYS A 165 14.38 -18.89 -4.68
N ASP A 166 15.29 -18.67 -5.62
CA ASP A 166 15.19 -19.20 -6.99
C ASP A 166 13.81 -18.88 -7.63
N ASP A 167 13.37 -17.63 -7.51
CA ASP A 167 12.02 -17.10 -7.86
C ASP A 167 10.80 -17.71 -7.14
N ASN A 168 10.96 -18.79 -6.39
CA ASN A 168 9.86 -19.46 -5.70
C ASN A 168 9.61 -18.83 -4.33
N LEU A 169 8.33 -18.75 -3.93
CA LEU A 169 7.91 -18.26 -2.62
C LEU A 169 7.88 -19.39 -1.58
N GLY A 170 8.23 -19.04 -0.34
CA GLY A 170 8.15 -19.87 0.87
C GLY A 170 7.78 -19.03 2.10
N VAL A 171 7.63 -19.67 3.25
CA VAL A 171 7.21 -19.03 4.51
C VAL A 171 8.03 -19.58 5.68
N LEU A 172 8.55 -18.68 6.52
CA LEU A 172 9.25 -19.01 7.77
C LEU A 172 8.48 -18.44 8.99
N SER A 173 8.61 -19.07 10.15
CA SER A 173 8.12 -18.52 11.42
C SER A 173 8.92 -17.30 11.89
N TRP A 174 8.42 -16.55 12.87
CA TRP A 174 9.17 -15.43 13.47
C TRP A 174 10.42 -15.89 14.26
N GLU A 175 10.52 -17.16 14.63
CA GLU A 175 11.74 -17.79 15.15
C GLU A 175 12.72 -18.24 14.07
N GLY A 176 12.30 -18.25 12.80
CA GLY A 176 13.11 -18.63 11.63
C GLY A 176 12.91 -20.06 11.11
N GLU A 177 11.92 -20.80 11.60
CA GLU A 177 11.67 -22.20 11.20
C GLU A 177 10.92 -22.27 9.85
N GLU A 178 11.29 -23.21 8.96
CA GLU A 178 10.66 -23.34 7.63
C GLU A 178 9.28 -23.99 7.72
N ILE A 179 8.23 -23.22 7.42
CA ILE A 179 6.83 -23.66 7.37
C ILE A 179 6.48 -24.14 5.95
N LEU A 180 6.88 -23.36 4.95
CA LEU A 180 6.78 -23.73 3.54
C LEU A 180 8.14 -23.52 2.86
N PRO A 181 8.75 -24.56 2.28
CA PRO A 181 9.92 -24.39 1.43
C PRO A 181 9.61 -23.50 0.23
N THR A 182 10.63 -22.83 -0.29
CA THR A 182 10.55 -21.97 -1.48
C THR A 182 10.28 -22.80 -2.74
N LEU A 183 9.01 -23.15 -2.98
CA LEU A 183 8.56 -24.09 -4.04
C LEU A 183 7.19 -23.72 -4.66
N TYR A 184 6.69 -22.49 -4.45
CA TYR A 184 5.31 -22.09 -4.79
C TYR A 184 5.23 -20.87 -5.70
N ASP A 185 4.22 -20.85 -6.57
CA ASP A 185 4.01 -19.79 -7.58
C ASP A 185 3.51 -18.47 -6.95
N ASP A 186 2.75 -18.59 -5.86
CA ASP A 186 1.95 -17.53 -5.20
C ASP A 186 1.57 -18.03 -3.79
N ILE A 187 1.58 -17.14 -2.79
CA ILE A 187 1.29 -17.44 -1.38
C ILE A 187 0.47 -16.30 -0.78
N ARG A 188 -0.66 -16.65 -0.14
CA ARG A 188 -1.50 -15.75 0.67
C ARG A 188 -1.60 -16.29 2.10
N ILE A 189 -1.29 -15.44 3.08
CA ILE A 189 -1.47 -15.73 4.51
C ILE A 189 -2.79 -15.11 4.94
N GLU A 190 -3.76 -15.94 5.32
CA GLU A 190 -5.15 -15.52 5.54
C GLU A 190 -5.52 -15.61 7.03
N GLY A 191 -4.78 -14.81 7.81
CA GLY A 191 -4.81 -14.79 9.28
C GLY A 191 -3.78 -15.74 9.92
N PRO A 192 -3.82 -15.92 11.25
CA PRO A 192 -2.87 -16.75 11.97
C PRO A 192 -2.87 -18.21 11.50
N GLY A 193 -1.71 -18.70 11.05
CA GLY A 193 -1.44 -20.09 10.71
C GLY A 193 -2.01 -20.61 9.40
N LEU A 194 -2.93 -19.88 8.74
CA LEU A 194 -3.60 -20.33 7.52
C LEU A 194 -2.90 -19.81 6.26
N ILE A 195 -2.35 -20.71 5.44
CA ILE A 195 -1.56 -20.35 4.26
C ILE A 195 -2.17 -20.99 3.00
N PHE A 196 -2.69 -20.17 2.09
CA PHE A 196 -3.06 -20.62 0.75
C PHE A 196 -1.88 -20.47 -0.19
N PHE A 197 -1.41 -21.59 -0.74
CA PHE A 197 -0.35 -21.60 -1.74
C PHE A 197 -0.90 -22.00 -3.11
N LYS A 198 -0.22 -21.55 -4.15
CA LYS A 198 -0.51 -21.90 -5.53
C LYS A 198 0.65 -22.68 -6.13
N LYS A 199 0.35 -23.72 -6.90
CA LYS A 199 1.35 -24.50 -7.64
C LYS A 199 0.74 -24.96 -8.96
N GLN A 200 1.43 -24.69 -10.06
CA GLN A 200 0.95 -24.97 -11.42
C GLN A 200 -0.44 -24.37 -11.69
N ASN A 201 -0.66 -23.13 -11.23
CA ASN A 201 -1.94 -22.39 -11.30
C ASN A 201 -3.15 -23.08 -10.61
N ARG A 202 -2.91 -24.08 -9.75
CA ARG A 202 -3.93 -24.69 -8.89
C ARG A 202 -3.72 -24.26 -7.44
N TRP A 203 -4.81 -24.00 -6.72
CA TRP A 203 -4.78 -23.64 -5.31
C TRP A 203 -4.75 -24.87 -4.40
N GLY A 204 -3.91 -24.78 -3.36
CA GLY A 204 -3.83 -25.68 -2.22
C GLY A 204 -3.78 -24.90 -0.90
N MET A 205 -3.57 -25.60 0.21
CA MET A 205 -3.53 -25.03 1.55
C MET A 205 -2.48 -25.75 2.41
N ALA A 206 -1.73 -24.96 3.17
CA ALA A 206 -0.91 -25.40 4.28
C ALA A 206 -1.37 -24.72 5.59
N ASP A 207 -0.94 -25.34 6.68
CA ASP A 207 -1.15 -24.93 8.06
C ASP A 207 0.22 -24.82 8.74
N CYS A 208 0.44 -23.81 9.59
CA CYS A 208 1.77 -23.52 10.13
C CYS A 208 2.37 -24.62 10.99
N ASP A 209 1.54 -25.36 11.74
CA ASP A 209 1.99 -26.37 12.70
C ASP A 209 2.17 -27.75 12.05
N SER A 210 1.70 -27.92 10.80
CA SER A 210 1.45 -29.24 10.23
C SER A 210 1.61 -29.36 8.70
N GLY A 211 2.00 -28.29 8.01
CA GLY A 211 2.37 -28.31 6.59
C GLY A 211 1.19 -28.45 5.63
N ILE A 212 1.41 -29.07 4.47
CA ILE A 212 0.41 -29.16 3.39
C ILE A 212 -0.78 -30.03 3.83
N ARG A 213 -1.97 -29.41 3.86
CA ARG A 213 -3.25 -30.06 4.19
C ARG A 213 -4.14 -30.29 2.97
N ILE A 214 -4.08 -29.41 1.98
CA ILE A 214 -4.83 -29.53 0.71
C ILE A 214 -3.82 -29.41 -0.44
N PRO A 215 -3.68 -30.40 -1.33
CA PRO A 215 -2.78 -30.30 -2.47
C PRO A 215 -3.26 -29.24 -3.47
N ALA A 216 -2.34 -28.72 -4.29
CA ALA A 216 -2.63 -27.77 -5.35
C ALA A 216 -3.48 -28.42 -6.47
N GLU A 217 -4.80 -28.42 -6.28
CA GLU A 217 -5.74 -29.16 -7.14
C GLU A 217 -7.02 -28.40 -7.52
N TYR A 218 -7.23 -27.18 -7.02
CA TYR A 218 -8.50 -26.44 -7.15
C TYR A 218 -8.37 -25.19 -8.02
N GLU A 219 -9.45 -24.79 -8.71
CA GLU A 219 -9.51 -23.49 -9.43
C GLU A 219 -9.58 -22.32 -8.46
N ARG A 220 -10.24 -22.52 -7.31
CA ARG A 220 -10.50 -21.46 -6.33
C ARG A 220 -10.54 -22.04 -4.92
N ILE A 221 -9.99 -21.27 -3.98
CA ILE A 221 -10.05 -21.47 -2.54
C ILE A 221 -10.53 -20.16 -1.90
N ASP A 222 -11.61 -20.21 -1.12
CA ASP A 222 -12.10 -19.09 -0.28
C ASP A 222 -12.22 -19.57 1.18
N PRO A 223 -11.87 -18.76 2.19
CA PRO A 223 -12.23 -19.03 3.57
C PRO A 223 -13.72 -18.74 3.80
N VAL A 224 -14.37 -19.53 4.66
CA VAL A 224 -15.78 -19.40 5.05
C VAL A 224 -15.86 -19.35 6.58
N GLY A 225 -15.50 -18.18 7.12
CA GLY A 225 -15.24 -18.02 8.55
C GLY A 225 -13.98 -18.75 9.00
N ASN A 226 -13.84 -18.93 10.31
CA ASN A 226 -12.63 -19.44 10.95
C ASN A 226 -12.56 -20.98 11.02
N SER A 227 -13.42 -21.69 10.27
CA SER A 227 -13.62 -23.15 10.47
C SER A 227 -13.88 -23.95 9.20
N PHE A 228 -14.19 -23.30 8.08
CA PHE A 228 -14.50 -23.96 6.82
C PHE A 228 -13.84 -23.25 5.65
N ILE A 229 -13.53 -24.01 4.61
CA ILE A 229 -12.92 -23.51 3.38
C ILE A 229 -13.69 -24.05 2.18
N ARG A 230 -14.12 -23.12 1.32
CA ARG A 230 -14.82 -23.40 0.08
C ARG A 230 -13.80 -23.63 -1.03
N LEU A 231 -13.93 -24.78 -1.68
CA LEU A 231 -13.08 -25.22 -2.78
C LEU A 231 -13.93 -25.36 -4.04
N ARG A 232 -13.41 -24.94 -5.21
CA ARG A 232 -14.10 -25.19 -6.49
C ARG A 232 -13.20 -25.88 -7.52
N LYS A 233 -13.76 -26.87 -8.23
CA LYS A 233 -13.07 -27.73 -9.21
C LYS A 233 -14.06 -28.15 -10.30
N ALA A 234 -13.76 -27.86 -11.56
CA ALA A 234 -14.67 -27.97 -12.70
C ALA A 234 -16.05 -27.34 -12.42
N GLY A 235 -16.07 -26.15 -11.80
CA GLY A 235 -17.28 -25.41 -11.39
C GLY A 235 -18.03 -25.97 -10.16
N LYS A 236 -17.81 -27.25 -9.81
CA LYS A 236 -18.43 -27.90 -8.67
C LYS A 236 -17.86 -27.41 -7.34
N LEU A 237 -18.66 -27.51 -6.29
CA LEU A 237 -18.31 -27.19 -4.91
C LEU A 237 -17.72 -28.42 -4.20
N ALA A 238 -16.62 -28.22 -3.49
CA ALA A 238 -16.19 -29.07 -2.40
C ALA A 238 -15.94 -28.21 -1.15
N LEU A 239 -16.01 -28.82 0.03
CA LEU A 239 -15.92 -28.12 1.30
C LEU A 239 -14.90 -28.84 2.20
N TYR A 240 -13.97 -28.08 2.76
CA TYR A 240 -13.00 -28.54 3.74
C TYR A 240 -13.32 -27.93 5.11
N SER A 241 -13.06 -28.68 6.18
CA SER A 241 -13.19 -28.23 7.56
C SER A 241 -11.82 -28.10 8.19
N LEU A 242 -11.52 -26.93 8.74
CA LEU A 242 -10.34 -26.70 9.57
C LEU A 242 -10.51 -27.45 10.91
N SER A 243 -11.67 -27.29 11.55
CA SER A 243 -12.01 -27.88 12.85
C SER A 243 -11.98 -29.42 12.91
N CYS A 244 -12.03 -30.09 11.75
CA CYS A 244 -11.96 -31.55 11.63
C CYS A 244 -10.91 -32.03 10.60
N GLU A 245 -10.02 -31.13 10.15
CA GLU A 245 -8.87 -31.39 9.27
C GLU A 245 -9.13 -32.28 8.04
N LYS A 246 -10.29 -32.11 7.38
CA LYS A 246 -10.68 -33.00 6.28
C LYS A 246 -11.63 -32.35 5.28
N LEU A 247 -11.71 -32.94 4.10
CA LEU A 247 -12.83 -32.70 3.17
C LEU A 247 -14.12 -33.26 3.79
N VAL A 248 -15.14 -32.40 3.90
CA VAL A 248 -16.42 -32.67 4.57
C VAL A 248 -17.59 -32.79 3.61
N SER A 249 -17.45 -32.29 2.38
CA SER A 249 -18.41 -32.49 1.28
C SER A 249 -17.72 -32.33 -0.08
N GLN A 250 -18.21 -33.04 -1.09
CA GLN A 250 -17.76 -32.92 -2.47
C GLN A 250 -18.94 -33.16 -3.42
N ASP A 251 -19.11 -32.29 -4.41
CA ASP A 251 -20.06 -32.39 -5.53
C ASP A 251 -21.56 -32.43 -5.16
N GLU A 252 -21.94 -32.32 -3.87
CA GLU A 252 -23.33 -32.50 -3.41
C GLU A 252 -24.17 -31.21 -3.36
N TYR A 253 -23.54 -30.05 -3.21
CA TYR A 253 -24.19 -28.77 -2.90
C TYR A 253 -23.83 -27.67 -3.92
N ASP A 254 -24.71 -26.68 -4.07
CA ASP A 254 -24.56 -25.56 -5.02
C ASP A 254 -23.63 -24.46 -4.45
N ASP A 255 -23.84 -24.14 -3.16
CA ASP A 255 -23.09 -23.15 -2.39
C ASP A 255 -23.19 -23.43 -0.88
N CYS A 256 -22.41 -22.70 -0.07
CA CYS A 256 -22.37 -22.86 1.39
C CYS A 256 -22.13 -21.52 2.12
N TYR A 257 -22.72 -21.38 3.31
CA TYR A 257 -22.62 -20.18 4.15
C TYR A 257 -22.29 -20.55 5.59
N LEU A 258 -21.42 -19.79 6.25
CA LEU A 258 -21.09 -19.99 7.67
C LEU A 258 -22.37 -19.95 8.52
N PHE A 259 -22.53 -20.89 9.46
CA PHE A 259 -23.58 -20.83 10.48
C PHE A 259 -22.99 -20.48 11.85
N SER A 260 -21.87 -21.14 12.18
CA SER A 260 -21.01 -20.88 13.34
C SER A 260 -19.68 -21.61 13.12
N ASP A 261 -18.70 -21.43 13.99
CA ASP A 261 -17.43 -22.20 13.97
C ASP A 261 -17.60 -23.72 14.15
N ARG A 262 -18.84 -24.18 14.36
CA ARG A 262 -19.21 -25.59 14.62
C ARG A 262 -20.22 -26.17 13.65
N ALA A 263 -20.71 -25.41 12.67
CA ALA A 263 -21.68 -25.85 11.68
C ALA A 263 -21.74 -24.92 10.47
N ILE A 264 -22.21 -25.42 9.34
CA ILE A 264 -22.29 -24.69 8.07
C ILE A 264 -23.62 -24.95 7.36
N LEU A 265 -24.22 -23.90 6.83
CA LEU A 265 -25.38 -23.99 5.94
C LEU A 265 -24.92 -24.45 4.57
N VAL A 266 -25.62 -25.44 4.01
CA VAL A 266 -25.36 -25.98 2.68
C VAL A 266 -26.61 -25.89 1.82
N LYS A 267 -26.47 -25.40 0.59
CA LYS A 267 -27.56 -25.10 -0.34
C LYS A 267 -27.64 -26.18 -1.41
N ARG A 268 -28.82 -26.79 -1.62
CA ARG A 268 -29.06 -27.76 -2.69
C ARG A 268 -30.43 -27.52 -3.31
N ASN A 269 -30.49 -27.28 -4.62
CA ASN A 269 -31.74 -26.94 -5.33
C ASN A 269 -32.50 -25.78 -4.65
N ARG A 270 -31.77 -24.74 -4.20
CA ARG A 270 -32.27 -23.59 -3.40
C ARG A 270 -32.85 -23.90 -2.02
N LEU A 271 -32.73 -25.13 -1.51
CA LEU A 271 -33.11 -25.49 -0.14
C LEU A 271 -31.87 -25.60 0.75
N LEU A 272 -32.00 -25.15 2.00
CA LEU A 272 -30.93 -25.21 3.00
C LEU A 272 -30.98 -26.51 3.79
N GLY A 273 -29.77 -27.02 4.06
CA GLY A 273 -29.45 -28.03 5.07
C GLY A 273 -28.36 -27.49 6.00
N LEU A 274 -28.05 -28.25 7.05
CA LEU A 274 -27.01 -27.93 8.02
C LEU A 274 -26.09 -29.14 8.20
N LEU A 275 -24.79 -28.93 8.00
CA LEU A 275 -23.75 -29.89 8.39
C LEU A 275 -23.09 -29.40 9.68
N ASP A 276 -22.60 -30.33 10.51
CA ASP A 276 -21.72 -30.00 11.63
C ASP A 276 -20.29 -29.64 11.16
N ALA A 277 -19.41 -29.32 12.10
CA ALA A 277 -17.99 -29.07 11.88
C ALA A 277 -17.29 -30.17 11.05
N CYS A 278 -17.73 -31.42 11.17
CA CYS A 278 -17.11 -32.60 10.58
C CYS A 278 -17.86 -33.15 9.35
N GLY A 279 -18.81 -32.38 8.79
CA GLY A 279 -19.58 -32.75 7.59
C GLY A 279 -20.78 -33.65 7.83
N GLN A 280 -21.07 -34.04 9.07
CA GLN A 280 -22.23 -34.87 9.37
C GLN A 280 -23.51 -34.05 9.20
N THR A 281 -24.47 -34.58 8.43
CA THR A 281 -25.77 -33.93 8.22
C THR A 281 -26.57 -33.87 9.52
N LEU A 282 -26.63 -32.69 10.12
CA LEU A 282 -27.53 -32.39 11.24
C LEU A 282 -28.97 -32.19 10.72
N ILE A 283 -29.11 -31.47 9.60
CA ILE A 283 -30.41 -31.18 8.99
C ILE A 283 -30.28 -31.38 7.47
N PRO A 284 -31.08 -32.27 6.84
CA PRO A 284 -31.03 -32.50 5.40
C PRO A 284 -31.48 -31.26 4.62
N ALA A 285 -30.93 -31.07 3.42
CA ALA A 285 -31.21 -29.92 2.56
C ALA A 285 -32.63 -29.94 1.97
N ARG A 286 -33.59 -29.50 2.78
CA ARG A 286 -35.04 -29.46 2.46
C ARG A 286 -35.79 -28.27 3.07
N TYR A 287 -35.10 -27.37 3.76
CA TYR A 287 -35.71 -26.25 4.49
C TYR A 287 -35.51 -24.94 3.74
N ASN A 288 -36.34 -23.95 4.04
CA ASN A 288 -36.16 -22.60 3.53
C ASN A 288 -35.15 -21.83 4.40
N GLU A 289 -35.41 -21.75 5.71
CA GLU A 289 -34.47 -21.16 6.68
C GLU A 289 -34.08 -22.22 7.72
N ILE A 290 -32.85 -22.09 8.22
CA ILE A 290 -32.35 -22.81 9.39
C ILE A 290 -31.61 -21.77 10.24
N LEU A 291 -31.92 -21.69 11.54
CA LEU A 291 -31.33 -20.76 12.51
C LEU A 291 -31.23 -21.43 13.90
N PRO A 292 -30.30 -21.00 14.78
CA PRO A 292 -30.14 -21.62 16.09
C PRO A 292 -31.33 -21.33 17.02
N PHE A 293 -31.65 -22.29 17.91
CA PHE A 293 -32.65 -22.14 18.98
C PHE A 293 -32.07 -22.37 20.37
N SER A 294 -31.82 -23.62 20.77
CA SER A 294 -31.35 -23.99 22.12
C SER A 294 -30.68 -25.37 22.10
N GLY A 295 -29.49 -25.53 22.69
CA GLY A 295 -28.77 -26.81 22.67
C GLY A 295 -28.60 -27.35 21.25
N ASN A 296 -29.09 -28.57 20.97
CA ASN A 296 -29.15 -29.17 19.62
C ASN A 296 -30.51 -28.96 18.91
N LYS A 297 -31.29 -27.94 19.30
CA LYS A 297 -32.55 -27.55 18.66
C LYS A 297 -32.34 -26.36 17.73
N PHE A 298 -33.01 -26.37 16.59
CA PHE A 298 -32.91 -25.37 15.53
C PHE A 298 -34.30 -24.85 15.13
N ARG A 299 -34.40 -23.54 14.93
CA ARG A 299 -35.54 -22.90 14.27
C ARG A 299 -35.44 -23.18 12.79
N VAL A 300 -36.49 -23.67 12.16
CA VAL A 300 -36.49 -23.89 10.72
C VAL A 300 -37.78 -23.39 10.09
N ASN A 301 -37.66 -22.79 8.91
CA ASN A 301 -38.80 -22.50 8.05
C ASN A 301 -38.93 -23.61 7.00
N TYR A 302 -40.12 -24.20 6.89
CA TYR A 302 -40.46 -25.23 5.92
C TYR A 302 -41.70 -24.79 5.15
N GLN A 303 -41.57 -24.59 3.84
CA GLN A 303 -42.66 -24.17 2.94
C GLN A 303 -43.36 -22.87 3.41
N GLY A 304 -42.58 -21.93 3.95
CA GLY A 304 -43.05 -20.65 4.47
C GLY A 304 -43.42 -20.64 5.96
N ARG A 305 -43.49 -21.80 6.63
CA ARG A 305 -43.94 -21.90 8.03
C ARG A 305 -42.81 -22.34 8.98
N TRP A 306 -42.71 -21.65 10.09
CA TRP A 306 -41.73 -21.89 11.15
C TRP A 306 -42.13 -23.02 12.09
N GLY A 307 -41.12 -23.77 12.53
CA GLY A 307 -41.18 -24.73 13.62
C GLY A 307 -39.79 -24.94 14.24
N ILE A 308 -39.67 -25.92 15.14
CA ILE A 308 -38.41 -26.29 15.80
C ILE A 308 -38.13 -27.76 15.52
N VAL A 309 -36.90 -28.06 15.09
CA VAL A 309 -36.40 -29.43 14.92
C VAL A 309 -35.19 -29.68 15.81
N ASN A 310 -35.02 -30.94 16.21
CA ASN A 310 -33.81 -31.48 16.80
C ASN A 310 -33.35 -32.63 15.89
N PRO A 311 -32.08 -32.67 15.43
CA PRO A 311 -31.56 -33.76 14.59
C PRO A 311 -31.79 -35.16 15.17
N GLU A 312 -31.77 -35.30 16.50
CA GLU A 312 -31.89 -36.57 17.21
C GLU A 312 -33.35 -37.00 17.42
N SER A 313 -34.24 -36.06 17.77
CA SER A 313 -35.63 -36.35 18.17
C SER A 313 -36.70 -35.92 17.15
N GLY A 314 -36.30 -35.36 16.01
CA GLY A 314 -37.21 -34.96 14.93
C GLY A 314 -37.87 -33.60 15.16
N ILE A 315 -39.18 -33.51 14.89
CA ILE A 315 -39.95 -32.27 15.00
C ILE A 315 -40.33 -32.05 16.47
N VAL A 316 -39.85 -30.97 17.06
CA VAL A 316 -40.14 -30.57 18.45
C VAL A 316 -41.34 -29.62 18.51
N LEU A 317 -41.40 -28.65 17.58
CA LEU A 317 -42.53 -27.75 17.40
C LEU A 317 -42.95 -27.78 15.92
N PRO A 318 -44.24 -28.02 15.59
CA PRO A 318 -44.69 -28.20 14.21
C PRO A 318 -44.60 -26.92 13.36
N PHE A 319 -44.56 -27.11 12.04
CA PHE A 319 -44.42 -26.03 11.04
C PHE A 319 -45.73 -25.24 10.86
N GLU A 320 -46.16 -24.54 11.91
CA GLU A 320 -47.46 -23.86 11.99
C GLU A 320 -47.38 -22.36 12.29
N PHE A 321 -46.16 -21.81 12.40
CA PHE A 321 -45.93 -20.44 12.82
C PHE A 321 -45.48 -19.55 11.65
N ASP A 322 -45.84 -18.28 11.67
CA ASP A 322 -45.45 -17.30 10.64
C ASP A 322 -44.07 -16.67 10.94
N TYR A 323 -43.68 -16.66 12.21
CA TYR A 323 -42.34 -16.26 12.67
C TYR A 323 -41.99 -16.96 13.99
N LEU A 324 -40.69 -17.16 14.24
CA LEU A 324 -40.13 -17.71 15.47
C LEU A 324 -38.75 -17.07 15.77
N ALA A 325 -38.66 -16.29 16.84
CA ALA A 325 -37.51 -15.47 17.21
C ALA A 325 -36.36 -16.28 17.84
N PRO A 326 -35.13 -15.74 17.96
CA PRO A 326 -34.08 -16.36 18.79
C PRO A 326 -34.52 -16.57 20.23
N LEU A 327 -33.89 -17.52 20.91
CA LEU A 327 -34.07 -17.67 22.35
C LEU A 327 -33.39 -16.50 23.09
N LYS A 328 -34.16 -15.73 23.86
CA LYS A 328 -33.67 -14.74 24.82
C LYS A 328 -34.25 -15.06 26.20
N GLY A 329 -33.42 -15.06 27.25
CA GLY A 329 -33.90 -15.27 28.63
C GLY A 329 -34.59 -16.62 28.92
N GLY A 330 -34.36 -17.66 28.12
CA GLY A 330 -35.00 -18.98 28.26
C GLY A 330 -36.31 -19.16 27.48
N TRP A 331 -36.76 -18.14 26.75
CA TRP A 331 -37.99 -18.13 25.95
C TRP A 331 -37.74 -17.56 24.55
N SER A 332 -38.71 -17.71 23.65
CA SER A 332 -38.70 -17.17 22.29
C SER A 332 -40.11 -16.76 21.87
N LEU A 333 -40.22 -15.66 21.12
CA LEU A 333 -41.48 -15.21 20.53
C LEU A 333 -41.85 -16.07 19.32
N ILE A 334 -43.12 -16.47 19.25
CA ILE A 334 -43.76 -17.09 18.09
C ILE A 334 -44.91 -16.23 17.59
N ARG A 335 -45.16 -16.23 16.27
CA ARG A 335 -46.38 -15.66 15.69
C ARG A 335 -47.16 -16.69 14.87
N LYS A 336 -48.49 -16.64 14.89
CA LYS A 336 -49.41 -17.48 14.11
C LYS A 336 -50.70 -16.72 13.82
N HIS A 337 -51.02 -16.53 12.55
CA HIS A 337 -52.15 -15.76 12.03
C HIS A 337 -52.22 -14.34 12.61
N GLY A 338 -51.07 -13.66 12.68
CA GLY A 338 -50.92 -12.32 13.25
C GLY A 338 -50.90 -12.26 14.77
N LYS A 339 -51.27 -13.34 15.47
CA LYS A 339 -51.22 -13.43 16.93
C LYS A 339 -49.85 -13.90 17.42
N SER A 340 -49.43 -13.36 18.56
CA SER A 340 -48.14 -13.53 19.22
C SER A 340 -48.28 -14.46 20.44
N GLY A 341 -47.28 -15.30 20.67
CA GLY A 341 -47.17 -16.29 21.75
C GLY A 341 -45.71 -16.50 22.18
N LEU A 342 -45.47 -17.43 23.12
CA LEU A 342 -44.13 -17.80 23.58
C LEU A 342 -43.92 -19.31 23.57
N VAL A 343 -42.68 -19.68 23.29
CA VAL A 343 -42.14 -21.04 23.39
C VAL A 343 -40.91 -21.04 24.32
N ASN A 344 -40.78 -22.04 25.19
CA ASN A 344 -39.63 -22.16 26.10
C ASN A 344 -38.39 -22.79 25.42
N SER A 345 -37.28 -22.83 26.16
CA SER A 345 -36.03 -23.51 25.78
C SER A 345 -36.19 -24.98 25.35
N GLU A 346 -37.25 -25.67 25.77
CA GLU A 346 -37.56 -27.04 25.35
C GLU A 346 -38.42 -27.14 24.09
N GLY A 347 -38.83 -26.02 23.49
CA GLY A 347 -39.72 -26.01 22.33
C GLY A 347 -41.19 -26.20 22.69
N GLN A 348 -41.54 -26.12 23.98
CA GLN A 348 -42.92 -26.25 24.47
C GLN A 348 -43.63 -24.89 24.46
N LEU A 349 -44.90 -24.89 24.08
CA LEU A 349 -45.74 -23.70 23.89
C LEU A 349 -46.16 -23.07 25.24
N THR A 350 -45.32 -22.25 25.87
CA THR A 350 -45.63 -21.69 27.20
C THR A 350 -46.78 -20.68 27.18
N VAL A 351 -46.88 -19.85 26.15
CA VAL A 351 -48.01 -18.92 25.95
C VAL A 351 -48.57 -19.15 24.54
N PRO A 352 -49.84 -19.56 24.39
CA PRO A 352 -50.41 -19.80 23.08
C PRO A 352 -50.49 -18.51 22.26
N ALA A 353 -50.33 -18.63 20.94
CA ALA A 353 -50.37 -17.51 20.01
C ALA A 353 -51.79 -16.95 19.84
N LEU A 354 -52.23 -16.11 20.79
CA LEU A 354 -53.58 -15.54 20.88
C LEU A 354 -53.58 -14.00 21.00
N PHE A 355 -52.47 -13.40 21.43
CA PHE A 355 -52.37 -11.96 21.75
C PHE A 355 -51.92 -11.15 20.54
N ASP A 356 -52.35 -9.91 20.36
CA ASP A 356 -51.83 -9.05 19.27
C ASP A 356 -50.33 -8.75 19.49
N GLN A 357 -49.96 -8.38 20.71
CA GLN A 357 -48.59 -8.03 21.10
C GLN A 357 -48.19 -8.69 22.42
N LEU A 358 -46.94 -9.15 22.51
CA LEU A 358 -46.28 -9.50 23.77
C LEU A 358 -45.08 -8.58 23.97
N VAL A 359 -44.96 -7.97 25.15
CA VAL A 359 -43.77 -7.22 25.59
C VAL A 359 -43.19 -7.94 26.80
N VAL A 360 -41.91 -8.31 26.76
CA VAL A 360 -41.27 -9.10 27.84
C VAL A 360 -40.19 -8.28 28.54
N GLU A 361 -40.40 -8.04 29.83
CA GLU A 361 -39.52 -7.27 30.70
C GLU A 361 -38.91 -8.21 31.75
N GLY A 362 -37.73 -8.75 31.43
CA GLY A 362 -37.01 -9.71 32.26
C GLY A 362 -37.74 -11.06 32.38
N ARG A 363 -38.51 -11.22 33.47
CA ARG A 363 -39.35 -12.40 33.75
C ARG A 363 -40.86 -12.13 33.69
N GLN A 364 -41.30 -10.90 33.40
CA GLN A 364 -42.73 -10.59 33.25
C GLN A 364 -43.09 -10.33 31.79
N ILE A 365 -44.26 -10.80 31.38
CA ILE A 365 -44.79 -10.64 30.03
C ILE A 365 -46.08 -9.82 30.13
N LYS A 366 -46.14 -8.72 29.40
CA LYS A 366 -47.33 -7.92 29.17
C LYS A 366 -47.94 -8.37 27.84
N ALA A 367 -49.12 -8.98 27.90
CA ALA A 367 -49.76 -9.60 26.75
C ALA A 367 -51.07 -8.88 26.41
N TYR A 368 -51.13 -8.30 25.21
CA TYR A 368 -52.21 -7.43 24.78
C TYR A 368 -53.10 -8.14 23.74
N ASP A 369 -54.41 -8.23 23.97
CA ASP A 369 -55.39 -8.64 22.96
C ASP A 369 -56.51 -7.60 22.90
N ARG A 370 -56.69 -6.95 21.74
CA ARG A 370 -57.72 -5.92 21.49
C ARG A 370 -57.76 -4.77 22.51
N GLY A 371 -56.66 -4.53 23.22
CA GLY A 371 -56.52 -3.51 24.27
C GLY A 371 -56.62 -4.03 25.72
N ALA A 372 -57.09 -5.26 25.95
CA ALA A 372 -57.04 -5.90 27.25
C ALA A 372 -55.61 -6.40 27.57
N LEU A 373 -55.23 -6.44 28.86
CA LEU A 373 -53.88 -6.80 29.31
C LEU A 373 -53.90 -8.05 30.21
N THR A 374 -53.17 -9.07 29.78
CA THR A 374 -52.80 -10.21 30.64
C THR A 374 -51.36 -10.05 31.10
N LEU A 375 -51.11 -10.30 32.39
CA LEU A 375 -49.77 -10.39 32.95
C LEU A 375 -49.43 -11.85 33.24
N PHE A 376 -48.31 -12.30 32.67
CA PHE A 376 -47.70 -13.59 32.99
C PHE A 376 -46.37 -13.37 33.68
N SER A 377 -45.98 -14.29 34.57
CA SER A 377 -44.61 -14.38 35.10
C SER A 377 -43.94 -15.69 34.69
N LEU A 378 -42.64 -15.61 34.40
CA LEU A 378 -41.80 -16.74 34.00
C LEU A 378 -40.86 -17.19 35.12
N ASP A 379 -40.62 -18.49 35.19
CA ASP A 379 -39.54 -19.09 35.97
C ASP A 379 -38.16 -18.93 35.27
N SER A 380 -37.12 -19.56 35.82
CA SER A 380 -35.76 -19.52 35.28
C SER A 380 -35.52 -20.37 34.01
N GLN A 381 -36.52 -21.11 33.53
CA GLN A 381 -36.48 -21.97 32.34
C GLN A 381 -37.46 -21.54 31.24
N GLY A 382 -38.25 -20.48 31.48
CA GLY A 382 -39.29 -20.01 30.56
C GLY A 382 -40.63 -20.75 30.71
N GLY A 383 -40.87 -21.42 31.85
CA GLY A 383 -42.17 -21.93 32.26
C GLY A 383 -43.03 -20.86 32.94
N LEU A 384 -44.36 -20.99 32.91
CA LEU A 384 -45.29 -20.07 33.59
C LEU A 384 -45.31 -20.31 35.10
N SER A 385 -45.10 -19.26 35.89
CA SER A 385 -45.14 -19.32 37.36
C SER A 385 -46.41 -18.75 37.98
N ASP A 386 -47.07 -17.76 37.35
CA ASP A 386 -48.30 -17.14 37.84
C ASP A 386 -49.06 -16.39 36.73
N LEU A 387 -50.36 -16.11 36.95
CA LEU A 387 -51.31 -15.66 35.92
C LEU A 387 -52.31 -14.63 36.47
N GLN A 388 -52.30 -13.40 35.93
CA GLN A 388 -53.27 -12.34 36.29
C GLN A 388 -53.84 -11.63 35.05
N HIS A 389 -55.12 -11.29 35.07
CA HIS A 389 -55.89 -10.83 33.91
C HIS A 389 -56.64 -9.54 34.24
N PHE A 390 -56.47 -8.49 33.43
CA PHE A 390 -57.01 -7.16 33.69
C PHE A 390 -57.67 -6.56 32.44
N ASN A 391 -58.89 -6.05 32.59
CA ASN A 391 -59.74 -5.72 31.45
C ASN A 391 -59.46 -4.35 30.81
N GLU A 392 -58.94 -3.36 31.54
CA GLU A 392 -58.71 -1.99 31.05
C GLU A 392 -57.50 -1.34 31.75
N HIS A 393 -56.67 -0.56 31.02
CA HIS A 393 -55.56 0.23 31.59
C HIS A 393 -55.28 1.52 30.81
N MET A 394 -54.83 2.56 31.52
CA MET A 394 -54.19 3.75 30.95
C MET A 394 -52.67 3.66 31.05
N THR A 395 -51.94 4.26 30.10
CA THR A 395 -50.48 4.36 30.13
C THR A 395 -50.03 5.72 30.64
N ILE A 396 -49.13 5.76 31.64
CA ILE A 396 -48.36 6.94 32.04
C ILE A 396 -46.88 6.55 32.00
N SER A 397 -46.05 7.36 31.35
CA SER A 397 -44.60 7.16 31.30
C SER A 397 -43.87 8.16 32.19
N ILE A 398 -43.05 7.66 33.12
CA ILE A 398 -41.99 8.42 33.80
C ILE A 398 -40.74 7.56 33.72
N GLY A 399 -39.70 8.03 33.03
CA GLY A 399 -38.55 7.20 32.66
C GLY A 399 -37.36 7.29 33.61
N LYS A 400 -36.58 6.21 33.65
CA LYS A 400 -35.13 6.22 33.91
C LYS A 400 -34.52 4.88 33.46
N PRO A 401 -33.50 4.86 32.59
CA PRO A 401 -32.72 3.64 32.37
C PRO A 401 -31.78 3.41 33.56
N ALA A 402 -31.72 2.18 34.06
CA ALA A 402 -30.66 1.69 34.93
C ALA A 402 -29.98 0.52 34.22
N GLY A 403 -28.67 0.60 34.01
CA GLY A 403 -27.92 -0.25 33.09
C GLY A 403 -26.70 -0.89 33.73
N GLY A 404 -26.92 -1.80 34.68
CA GLY A 404 -25.98 -2.83 35.09
C GLY A 404 -26.75 -4.14 35.29
N THR A 405 -26.19 -5.32 35.06
CA THR A 405 -24.81 -5.69 34.70
C THR A 405 -24.81 -6.74 33.59
N GLY A 406 -23.77 -6.78 32.76
CA GLY A 406 -23.65 -7.79 31.71
C GLY A 406 -23.21 -9.17 32.23
N GLU A 407 -23.71 -10.22 31.59
CA GLU A 407 -23.10 -11.55 31.57
C GLU A 407 -22.79 -11.94 30.11
N SER A 408 -21.79 -12.80 29.90
CA SER A 408 -21.18 -13.04 28.58
C SER A 408 -22.00 -13.96 27.65
N PRO A 409 -21.82 -13.84 26.32
CA PRO A 409 -22.74 -14.44 25.34
C PRO A 409 -22.52 -15.94 25.14
N SER A 410 -23.62 -16.70 25.20
CA SER A 410 -23.66 -18.10 24.76
C SER A 410 -23.72 -18.20 23.23
N ARG A 411 -22.54 -18.28 22.58
CA ARG A 411 -22.33 -18.64 21.15
C ARG A 411 -23.49 -18.28 20.20
N GLN A 412 -23.71 -16.99 19.97
CA GLN A 412 -24.61 -16.54 18.92
C GLN A 412 -23.92 -16.69 17.55
N SER A 413 -24.69 -16.94 16.49
CA SER A 413 -24.18 -16.92 15.13
C SER A 413 -23.68 -15.51 14.79
N PRO A 414 -22.60 -15.32 13.99
CA PRO A 414 -22.13 -13.99 13.62
C PRO A 414 -23.17 -13.15 12.85
N TYR A 415 -24.24 -13.78 12.36
CA TYR A 415 -25.39 -13.15 11.71
C TYR A 415 -26.46 -12.63 12.70
N VAL A 416 -26.34 -12.90 13.99
CA VAL A 416 -27.22 -12.38 15.05
C VAL A 416 -26.55 -11.19 15.74
N LEU A 417 -27.26 -10.07 15.78
CA LEU A 417 -26.85 -8.80 16.39
C LEU A 417 -27.71 -8.54 17.65
N GLU A 418 -27.43 -7.46 18.38
CA GLU A 418 -28.13 -7.10 19.62
C GLU A 418 -29.66 -7.02 19.44
N ASN A 419 -30.09 -6.31 18.39
CA ASN A 419 -31.48 -5.97 18.10
C ASN A 419 -32.03 -6.63 16.81
N TYR A 420 -31.16 -7.22 15.98
CA TYR A 420 -31.48 -7.72 14.64
C TYR A 420 -30.90 -9.10 14.35
N GLU A 421 -31.47 -9.84 13.39
CA GLU A 421 -30.78 -10.96 12.73
C GLU A 421 -30.73 -10.76 11.22
N TRP A 422 -29.55 -11.02 10.64
CA TRP A 422 -29.38 -11.29 9.22
C TRP A 422 -29.99 -12.66 8.92
N PHE A 423 -30.86 -12.71 7.91
CA PHE A 423 -31.50 -13.95 7.46
C PHE A 423 -31.45 -14.04 5.93
N TYR A 424 -31.44 -15.26 5.42
CA TYR A 424 -31.43 -15.55 3.99
C TYR A 424 -32.81 -16.04 3.55
N ALA A 425 -33.36 -15.48 2.49
CA ALA A 425 -34.68 -15.78 1.94
C ALA A 425 -34.55 -16.53 0.59
N PRO A 426 -34.67 -17.88 0.57
CA PRO A 426 -34.41 -18.66 -0.65
C PRO A 426 -35.47 -18.50 -1.74
N ALA A 427 -36.62 -17.89 -1.43
CA ALA A 427 -37.65 -17.55 -2.42
C ALA A 427 -37.14 -16.52 -3.45
N VAL A 428 -36.21 -15.65 -3.04
CA VAL A 428 -35.56 -14.63 -3.89
C VAL A 428 -34.04 -14.82 -4.02
N ASP A 429 -33.45 -15.75 -3.26
CA ASP A 429 -32.01 -16.05 -3.21
C ASP A 429 -31.17 -14.88 -2.65
N LYS A 430 -31.69 -14.15 -1.66
CA LYS A 430 -31.08 -12.94 -1.08
C LYS A 430 -31.06 -12.93 0.44
N TRP A 431 -30.17 -12.13 1.02
CA TRP A 431 -30.08 -11.78 2.43
C TRP A 431 -30.86 -10.50 2.76
N GLY A 432 -31.57 -10.52 3.88
CA GLY A 432 -32.27 -9.38 4.50
C GLY A 432 -31.99 -9.31 6.00
N LEU A 433 -32.45 -8.23 6.63
CA LEU A 433 -32.29 -7.98 8.07
C LEU A 433 -33.67 -7.85 8.73
N ARG A 434 -33.91 -8.54 9.85
CA ARG A 434 -35.20 -8.45 10.58
C ARG A 434 -35.02 -8.17 12.06
N ARG A 435 -36.06 -7.59 12.67
CA ARG A 435 -36.11 -7.24 14.09
C ARG A 435 -36.30 -8.48 14.94
N LEU A 436 -35.49 -8.61 15.99
CA LEU A 436 -35.64 -9.72 16.95
C LEU A 436 -36.91 -9.62 17.80
N GLU A 437 -37.43 -8.39 17.97
CA GLU A 437 -38.63 -8.10 18.77
C GLU A 437 -39.88 -8.82 18.24
N ASP A 438 -40.14 -8.76 16.94
CA ASP A 438 -41.43 -9.18 16.37
C ASP A 438 -41.34 -9.91 15.01
N GLY A 439 -40.14 -9.98 14.42
CA GLY A 439 -39.90 -10.59 13.10
C GLY A 439 -40.18 -9.70 11.91
N SER A 440 -40.57 -8.44 12.11
CA SER A 440 -40.71 -7.47 11.01
C SER A 440 -39.38 -7.24 10.30
N GLN A 441 -39.45 -7.10 8.98
CA GLN A 441 -38.27 -6.88 8.14
C GLN A 441 -37.80 -5.43 8.34
N GLN A 442 -36.55 -5.26 8.74
CA GLN A 442 -35.88 -3.97 8.85
C GLN A 442 -35.21 -3.60 7.51
N ILE A 443 -34.70 -4.60 6.79
CA ILE A 443 -34.24 -4.51 5.42
C ILE A 443 -34.77 -5.75 4.68
N GLU A 444 -35.61 -5.54 3.67
CA GLU A 444 -36.13 -6.62 2.81
C GLU A 444 -34.97 -7.39 2.14
N PRO A 445 -35.08 -8.72 1.95
CA PRO A 445 -34.09 -9.55 1.28
C PRO A 445 -33.69 -9.06 -0.10
N GLN A 446 -32.48 -8.50 -0.19
CA GLN A 446 -31.95 -7.93 -1.42
C GLN A 446 -30.47 -8.24 -1.67
N PHE A 447 -29.64 -8.37 -0.62
CA PHE A 447 -28.19 -8.53 -0.77
C PHE A 447 -27.80 -9.96 -1.18
N ASP A 448 -26.77 -10.11 -2.00
CA ASP A 448 -26.19 -11.42 -2.37
C ASP A 448 -25.18 -11.91 -1.33
N ILE A 449 -24.47 -10.98 -0.68
CA ILE A 449 -23.36 -11.26 0.23
C ILE A 449 -23.52 -10.44 1.52
N VAL A 450 -23.23 -11.06 2.67
CA VAL A 450 -23.09 -10.38 3.97
C VAL A 450 -21.84 -10.90 4.70
N ARG A 451 -20.93 -10.00 5.08
CA ARG A 451 -19.80 -10.25 5.99
C ARG A 451 -19.93 -9.34 7.21
N VAL A 452 -19.95 -9.88 8.42
CA VAL A 452 -20.13 -9.11 9.66
C VAL A 452 -18.78 -8.84 10.30
N PHE A 453 -18.53 -7.60 10.72
CA PHE A 453 -17.31 -7.16 11.43
C PHE A 453 -17.67 -6.58 12.81
N PRO A 454 -17.98 -7.44 13.82
CA PRO A 454 -18.44 -6.97 15.14
C PRO A 454 -17.46 -6.01 15.82
N GLN A 455 -16.15 -6.25 15.68
CA GLN A 455 -15.08 -5.44 16.26
C GLN A 455 -15.04 -4.01 15.70
N TYR A 456 -15.55 -3.80 14.49
CA TYR A 456 -15.63 -2.49 13.83
C TYR A 456 -17.06 -1.91 13.81
N GLY A 457 -18.04 -2.62 14.37
CA GLY A 457 -19.43 -2.14 14.51
C GLY A 457 -20.27 -2.14 13.24
N PHE A 458 -19.77 -2.68 12.12
CA PHE A 458 -20.49 -2.73 10.84
C PHE A 458 -20.59 -4.14 10.23
N SER A 459 -21.47 -4.28 9.24
CA SER A 459 -21.54 -5.42 8.33
C SER A 459 -21.30 -4.91 6.92
N LEU A 460 -20.36 -5.51 6.19
CA LEU A 460 -20.20 -5.27 4.77
C LEU A 460 -21.23 -6.11 4.01
N VAL A 461 -22.12 -5.44 3.29
CA VAL A 461 -23.18 -6.06 2.48
C VAL A 461 -22.89 -5.84 1.00
N GLY A 462 -23.26 -6.80 0.15
CA GLY A 462 -22.97 -6.76 -1.27
C GLY A 462 -24.16 -7.11 -2.17
N LEU A 463 -24.30 -6.41 -3.29
CA LEU A 463 -25.16 -6.78 -4.42
C LEU A 463 -24.31 -7.23 -5.60
N GLY A 464 -24.74 -8.29 -6.30
CA GLY A 464 -24.30 -8.57 -7.66
C GLY A 464 -24.74 -7.42 -8.58
N SER A 465 -23.79 -6.70 -9.16
CA SER A 465 -24.04 -5.44 -9.87
C SER A 465 -22.96 -5.20 -10.91
N GLN A 466 -23.38 -4.87 -12.13
CA GLN A 466 -22.49 -4.81 -13.28
C GLN A 466 -22.08 -3.34 -13.60
N THR A 467 -21.43 -2.69 -12.62
CA THR A 467 -21.00 -1.28 -12.45
C THR A 467 -19.58 -0.93 -12.94
N ALA A 468 -19.36 0.07 -13.80
CA ALA A 468 -18.74 -0.18 -15.11
C ALA A 468 -17.68 0.73 -15.94
N MET A 469 -16.29 0.60 -16.01
CA MET A 469 -15.16 1.51 -16.50
C MET A 469 -14.06 1.00 -17.52
N ASP A 470 -12.98 1.78 -17.84
CA ASP A 470 -11.75 1.52 -18.67
C ASP A 470 -10.27 1.84 -18.18
N LEU A 471 -9.21 1.17 -18.68
CA LEU A 471 -7.73 1.46 -18.64
C LEU A 471 -7.11 1.51 -20.08
N GLU A 472 -6.06 2.33 -20.39
CA GLU A 472 -5.66 2.99 -21.70
C GLU A 472 -6.71 3.09 -22.79
N ARG A 473 -7.25 1.96 -23.25
CA ARG A 473 -8.21 1.90 -24.35
C ARG A 473 -9.38 0.92 -24.19
N THR A 474 -9.69 0.46 -22.98
CA THR A 474 -9.85 -0.98 -22.77
C THR A 474 -10.69 -1.18 -21.45
N THR A 475 -11.82 -1.95 -21.36
CA THR A 475 -12.98 -1.77 -20.36
C THR A 475 -13.03 -2.51 -18.95
N TYR A 476 -13.94 -3.45 -18.52
CA TYR A 476 -13.82 -4.46 -17.36
C TYR A 476 -15.12 -5.26 -16.99
N ARG A 477 -15.10 -6.12 -15.93
CA ARG A 477 -16.25 -6.82 -15.23
C ARG A 477 -16.04 -7.32 -13.75
N PHE A 478 -15.66 -6.43 -12.83
CA PHE A 478 -15.79 -6.35 -11.33
C PHE A 478 -17.00 -6.93 -10.51
N GLU A 479 -17.83 -7.84 -11.03
CA GLU A 479 -19.05 -8.51 -10.48
C GLU A 479 -19.99 -7.91 -9.38
N HIS A 480 -19.50 -7.31 -8.28
CA HIS A 480 -20.30 -6.90 -7.10
C HIS A 480 -20.08 -5.44 -6.69
N LEU A 481 -21.06 -4.88 -5.98
CA LEU A 481 -20.97 -3.61 -5.23
C LEU A 481 -21.23 -3.82 -3.74
N TYR A 482 -20.39 -3.22 -2.91
CA TYR A 482 -20.45 -3.27 -1.45
C TYR A 482 -20.89 -1.95 -0.82
N GLY A 483 -21.38 -2.04 0.42
CA GLY A 483 -21.69 -0.92 1.32
C GLY A 483 -21.74 -1.41 2.76
N LEU A 484 -21.83 -0.47 3.72
CA LEU A 484 -21.78 -0.77 5.15
C LEU A 484 -23.17 -0.63 5.78
N VAL A 485 -23.59 -1.65 6.53
CA VAL A 485 -24.72 -1.59 7.47
C VAL A 485 -24.18 -1.42 8.89
N ASN A 486 -24.73 -0.47 9.65
CA ASN A 486 -24.39 -0.29 11.06
C ASN A 486 -25.06 -1.39 11.90
N ASN A 487 -24.27 -2.15 12.68
CA ASN A 487 -24.76 -3.32 13.41
C ASN A 487 -25.68 -2.98 14.58
N LYS A 488 -25.60 -1.77 15.12
CA LYS A 488 -26.41 -1.31 16.26
C LYS A 488 -27.76 -0.76 15.81
N GLU A 489 -27.76 0.05 14.75
CA GLU A 489 -28.97 0.72 14.24
C GLU A 489 -29.73 -0.13 13.20
N GLY A 490 -29.10 -1.17 12.62
CA GLY A 490 -29.73 -2.03 11.61
C GLY A 490 -30.07 -1.30 10.31
N LEU A 491 -29.24 -0.30 9.95
CA LEU A 491 -29.44 0.57 8.79
C LEU A 491 -28.20 0.55 7.89
N LEU A 492 -28.44 0.58 6.58
CA LEU A 492 -27.42 0.85 5.57
C LEU A 492 -26.94 2.31 5.75
N VAL A 493 -25.65 2.48 6.05
CA VAL A 493 -25.02 3.79 6.37
C VAL A 493 -24.08 4.30 5.26
N THR A 494 -23.76 3.48 4.27
CA THR A 494 -23.24 3.94 2.97
C THR A 494 -24.13 3.40 1.87
N ASP A 495 -24.26 4.12 0.75
CA ASP A 495 -24.77 3.50 -0.46
C ASP A 495 -23.93 2.26 -0.84
N LEU A 496 -24.49 1.39 -1.68
CA LEU A 496 -23.77 0.26 -2.28
C LEU A 496 -22.85 0.77 -3.39
N VAL A 497 -21.83 1.52 -2.98
CA VAL A 497 -20.94 2.27 -3.86
C VAL A 497 -19.47 1.98 -3.60
N LEU A 498 -19.10 0.75 -3.24
CA LEU A 498 -17.71 0.32 -3.06
C LEU A 498 -17.40 -0.92 -3.90
N TRP A 499 -16.21 -0.99 -4.48
CA TRP A 499 -15.61 -2.27 -4.87
C TRP A 499 -14.60 -2.76 -3.85
N ASP A 500 -14.00 -1.84 -3.10
CA ASP A 500 -12.94 -2.15 -2.16
C ASP A 500 -12.99 -1.28 -0.90
N LEU A 501 -12.56 -1.90 0.19
CA LEU A 501 -12.27 -1.27 1.47
C LEU A 501 -11.06 -1.99 2.07
N ARG A 502 -9.93 -1.29 2.16
CA ARG A 502 -8.64 -1.82 2.66
C ARG A 502 -8.69 -2.07 4.17
N ILE A 503 -9.32 -3.17 4.59
CA ILE A 503 -9.49 -3.53 6.02
C ILE A 503 -8.16 -3.48 6.78
N SER A 504 -7.05 -3.87 6.13
CA SER A 504 -5.67 -3.76 6.62
C SER A 504 -5.26 -2.39 7.14
N ASP A 505 -5.87 -1.31 6.65
CA ASP A 505 -5.61 0.05 7.15
C ASP A 505 -6.25 0.25 8.55
N PHE A 506 -7.42 -0.33 8.82
CA PHE A 506 -8.00 -0.38 10.18
C PHE A 506 -7.19 -1.30 11.10
N ASP A 507 -6.71 -2.44 10.59
CA ASP A 507 -5.92 -3.39 11.36
C ASP A 507 -4.55 -2.78 11.79
N ARG A 508 -4.02 -1.84 10.98
CA ARG A 508 -2.87 -0.96 11.31
C ARG A 508 -3.22 0.19 12.27
N GLY A 509 -4.46 0.28 12.73
CA GLY A 509 -4.95 1.31 13.65
C GLY A 509 -5.29 2.66 13.02
N PHE A 510 -5.39 2.76 11.68
CA PHE A 510 -5.78 4.02 11.04
C PHE A 510 -7.29 4.28 11.25
N PRO A 511 -7.71 5.54 11.46
CA PRO A 511 -9.10 5.90 11.77
C PRO A 511 -10.06 5.79 10.57
N ALA A 512 -9.51 5.68 9.37
CA ALA A 512 -10.22 5.40 8.13
C ALA A 512 -9.35 4.51 7.24
N ALA A 513 -10.00 3.61 6.51
CA ALA A 513 -9.35 2.75 5.52
C ALA A 513 -9.47 3.35 4.13
N ARG A 514 -8.44 3.16 3.28
CA ARG A 514 -8.56 3.46 1.85
C ARG A 514 -9.65 2.60 1.24
N CYS A 515 -10.40 3.18 0.32
CA CYS A 515 -11.48 2.50 -0.37
C CYS A 515 -11.51 2.89 -1.84
N VAL A 516 -12.08 2.04 -2.70
CA VAL A 516 -12.31 2.32 -4.12
C VAL A 516 -13.81 2.26 -4.38
N LEU A 517 -14.41 3.41 -4.69
CA LEU A 517 -15.85 3.56 -4.87
C LEU A 517 -16.34 2.94 -6.18
N ALA A 518 -17.66 2.74 -6.27
CA ALA A 518 -18.40 2.27 -7.44
C ALA A 518 -18.67 3.35 -8.48
N ASN A 519 -18.83 4.60 -8.01
CA ASN A 519 -18.63 5.76 -8.85
C ASN A 519 -17.13 5.98 -9.11
N GLY A 520 -16.26 5.03 -8.74
CA GLY A 520 -14.93 5.02 -9.24
C GLY A 520 -13.98 6.02 -8.65
N ARG A 521 -14.10 6.25 -7.35
CA ARG A 521 -13.36 7.28 -6.67
C ARG A 521 -12.77 6.75 -5.35
N HIS A 522 -11.51 7.01 -5.09
CA HIS A 522 -10.74 6.67 -3.93
C HIS A 522 -11.23 7.57 -2.82
N GLY A 523 -11.10 7.07 -1.61
CA GLY A 523 -11.39 7.84 -0.43
C GLY A 523 -10.80 7.18 0.80
N LEU A 524 -11.11 7.79 1.93
CA LEU A 524 -10.83 7.25 3.25
C LEU A 524 -12.17 7.10 3.96
N LEU A 525 -12.59 5.86 4.21
CA LEU A 525 -13.87 5.52 4.81
C LEU A 525 -13.68 5.09 6.27
N THR A 526 -14.40 5.71 7.21
CA THR A 526 -14.40 5.27 8.62
C THR A 526 -15.29 4.05 8.83
N THR A 527 -15.06 3.35 9.94
CA THR A 527 -15.94 2.26 10.43
C THR A 527 -17.41 2.67 10.62
N THR A 528 -17.70 3.98 10.75
CA THR A 528 -19.07 4.51 10.87
C THR A 528 -19.77 4.74 9.53
N GLY A 529 -19.13 4.41 8.40
CA GLY A 529 -19.63 4.73 7.06
C GLY A 529 -19.42 6.19 6.63
N LYS A 530 -18.61 6.97 7.35
CA LYS A 530 -18.33 8.36 6.99
C LYS A 530 -17.05 8.44 6.14
N PHE A 531 -17.15 9.01 4.94
CA PHE A 531 -15.96 9.40 4.18
C PHE A 531 -15.26 10.61 4.85
N LEU A 532 -13.95 10.51 5.06
CA LEU A 532 -13.08 11.63 5.41
C LEU A 532 -12.67 12.38 4.15
N CYS A 533 -12.30 11.65 3.10
CA CYS A 533 -12.15 12.13 1.73
C CYS A 533 -12.79 11.13 0.75
N ARG A 534 -13.14 11.62 -0.44
CA ARG A 534 -13.70 10.90 -1.59
C ARG A 534 -13.50 11.76 -2.85
N ASP A 535 -13.41 11.14 -4.02
CA ASP A 535 -13.15 11.85 -5.30
C ASP A 535 -11.77 12.57 -5.29
N TYR A 536 -10.73 11.75 -5.07
CA TYR A 536 -9.30 12.00 -4.84
C TYR A 536 -8.38 11.21 -5.80
N ALA A 537 -8.05 11.79 -6.97
CA ALA A 537 -7.46 11.15 -8.18
C ALA A 537 -6.44 10.00 -8.01
N PHE A 538 -5.61 10.06 -6.97
CA PHE A 538 -5.00 8.85 -6.46
C PHE A 538 -4.82 8.97 -4.96
N ILE A 539 -4.81 7.84 -4.27
CA ILE A 539 -4.34 7.74 -2.88
C ILE A 539 -3.41 6.53 -2.85
N GLY A 540 -2.12 6.78 -2.68
CA GLY A 540 -1.09 5.75 -2.62
C GLY A 540 -1.06 4.97 -1.30
N ASP A 541 0.08 4.34 -1.04
CA ASP A 541 0.37 3.76 0.26
C ASP A 541 0.75 4.83 1.28
N PHE A 542 0.29 4.66 2.52
CA PHE A 542 0.80 5.43 3.66
C PHE A 542 2.20 4.94 4.03
N ARG A 543 3.21 5.76 3.70
CA ARG A 543 4.61 5.63 4.10
C ARG A 543 4.98 6.82 4.99
N ASP A 544 5.63 6.58 6.12
CA ASP A 544 5.89 7.61 7.14
C ASP A 544 4.62 8.40 7.56
N GLY A 545 3.46 7.76 7.56
CA GLY A 545 2.15 8.37 7.83
C GLY A 545 1.57 9.25 6.70
N ARG A 546 2.19 9.28 5.52
CA ARG A 546 1.77 10.06 4.35
C ARG A 546 1.56 9.20 3.11
N ALA A 547 0.51 9.45 2.35
CA ALA A 547 0.35 8.89 1.02
C ALA A 547 0.55 10.00 -0.02
N ARG A 548 1.22 9.72 -1.14
CA ARG A 548 1.09 10.61 -2.31
C ARG A 548 -0.36 10.60 -2.75
N ALA A 549 -0.88 11.80 -3.00
CA ALA A 549 -2.24 11.99 -3.41
C ALA A 549 -2.27 12.94 -4.60
N SER A 550 -2.99 12.53 -5.63
CA SER A 550 -3.60 13.51 -6.50
C SER A 550 -5.04 13.69 -6.03
N VAL A 551 -5.55 14.91 -6.03
CA VAL A 551 -7.01 15.16 -5.94
C VAL A 551 -7.63 15.06 -7.33
N ARG A 552 -6.85 15.38 -8.36
CA ARG A 552 -7.25 15.79 -9.71
C ARG A 552 -6.65 14.90 -10.78
N GLY A 553 -7.44 14.33 -11.69
CA GLY A 553 -6.87 13.46 -12.71
C GLY A 553 -7.85 12.74 -13.64
N ARG A 554 -7.26 11.97 -14.56
CA ARG A 554 -7.57 10.54 -14.61
C ARG A 554 -6.28 9.71 -14.58
N LEU A 555 -6.09 8.76 -13.66
CA LEU A 555 -5.23 7.60 -13.88
C LEU A 555 -5.43 7.16 -15.33
N SER A 556 -4.33 7.15 -16.06
CA SER A 556 -4.33 6.98 -17.51
C SER A 556 -3.31 5.93 -17.91
N GLY A 557 -3.56 5.34 -19.07
CA GLY A 557 -2.83 4.20 -19.54
C GLY A 557 -1.76 4.57 -20.49
N THR A 558 -0.57 4.07 -20.16
CA THR A 558 0.57 4.21 -21.02
C THR A 558 1.20 2.86 -21.34
N LEU A 559 1.39 2.70 -22.64
CA LEU A 559 2.37 1.81 -23.25
C LEU A 559 3.80 2.37 -23.09
N SER A 560 3.94 3.66 -22.74
CA SER A 560 5.20 4.41 -22.79
C SER A 560 6.09 4.16 -21.57
N GLU A 561 7.36 3.87 -21.82
CA GLU A 561 8.40 3.85 -20.78
C GLU A 561 8.89 5.28 -20.42
N ASP A 562 8.53 6.29 -21.22
CA ASP A 562 8.94 7.70 -21.02
C ASP A 562 8.01 8.50 -20.07
N GLU A 563 6.91 7.91 -19.56
CA GLU A 563 5.89 8.62 -18.78
C GLU A 563 5.92 8.27 -17.28
N LEU A 564 5.62 9.25 -16.43
CA LEU A 564 5.76 9.14 -14.98
C LEU A 564 4.59 8.35 -14.36
N HIS A 565 4.89 7.08 -14.05
CA HIS A 565 3.92 6.14 -13.54
C HIS A 565 3.96 5.94 -12.03
N LEU A 566 2.82 5.51 -11.50
CA LEU A 566 2.62 5.16 -10.11
C LEU A 566 3.17 3.77 -9.78
N GLY A 567 3.58 3.06 -10.83
CA GLY A 567 3.59 1.61 -10.93
C GLY A 567 2.42 1.23 -11.84
N PRO A 568 1.26 0.83 -11.30
CA PRO A 568 0.84 -0.52 -11.63
C PRO A 568 -0.63 -0.72 -12.13
N VAL A 569 -0.90 -1.75 -12.97
CA VAL A 569 -2.15 -2.26 -13.66
C VAL A 569 -2.71 -3.82 -13.75
N SER A 570 -2.37 -5.17 -13.47
CA SER A 570 -1.54 -6.31 -12.79
C SER A 570 -1.47 -6.94 -11.30
N ASP A 571 -1.08 -6.31 -10.16
CA ASP A 571 -1.54 -6.42 -8.73
C ASP A 571 -2.77 -5.55 -8.15
N TYR A 572 -2.85 -4.20 -7.90
CA TYR A 572 -4.03 -3.51 -7.25
C TYR A 572 -5.46 -3.90 -7.64
N LEU A 573 -5.86 -4.08 -8.91
CA LEU A 573 -7.21 -4.57 -9.25
C LEU A 573 -7.36 -6.04 -8.80
N GLN A 574 -6.29 -6.83 -8.90
CA GLN A 574 -6.14 -8.16 -8.29
C GLN A 574 -6.26 -8.09 -6.75
N GLY A 575 -5.86 -6.96 -6.17
CA GLY A 575 -6.05 -6.63 -4.76
C GLY A 575 -7.41 -6.07 -4.39
N LEU A 576 -8.26 -5.60 -5.32
CA LEU A 576 -9.58 -5.03 -4.98
C LEU A 576 -10.55 -6.13 -4.55
N LEU A 577 -11.27 -5.91 -3.46
CA LEU A 577 -12.14 -6.89 -2.80
C LEU A 577 -13.21 -7.51 -3.72
N THR A 578 -13.72 -6.76 -4.70
CA THR A 578 -14.76 -7.26 -5.61
C THR A 578 -14.19 -8.19 -6.70
N PRO A 579 -14.82 -9.34 -6.98
CA PRO A 579 -14.35 -10.27 -8.00
C PRO A 579 -14.36 -9.62 -9.39
N ASN A 580 -13.17 -9.36 -9.93
CA ASN A 580 -13.03 -8.70 -11.22
C ASN A 580 -12.66 -9.67 -12.35
N SER A 581 -13.71 -10.13 -13.04
CA SER A 581 -13.64 -10.57 -14.44
C SER A 581 -13.87 -9.37 -15.37
N MET A 582 -14.24 -9.61 -16.63
CA MET A 582 -14.10 -8.77 -17.84
C MET A 582 -14.88 -9.57 -19.00
N LEU A 583 -15.40 -9.01 -20.15
CA LEU A 583 -16.33 -9.63 -21.22
C LEU A 583 -15.98 -10.71 -22.42
N ASP A 584 -15.04 -10.53 -23.44
CA ASP A 584 -14.48 -11.37 -24.61
C ASP A 584 -12.88 -11.38 -24.90
N PHE A 585 -12.22 -11.26 -26.12
CA PHE A 585 -10.90 -11.98 -26.40
C PHE A 585 -9.65 -11.59 -27.36
N THR A 586 -9.41 -10.48 -28.12
CA THR A 586 -8.39 -10.49 -29.29
C THR A 586 -7.62 -9.14 -29.68
N GLN A 587 -6.20 -8.99 -29.80
CA GLN A 587 -5.05 -7.93 -30.17
C GLN A 587 -4.27 -6.74 -29.26
N TYR A 588 -4.72 -5.57 -28.74
CA TYR A 588 -4.60 -4.91 -27.35
C TYR A 588 -5.93 -4.78 -26.31
N ASP A 589 -6.73 -5.63 -25.46
CA ASP A 589 -7.28 -7.06 -24.91
C ASP A 589 -6.66 -8.52 -24.31
N LEU A 590 -5.37 -9.05 -24.25
CA LEU A 590 -4.59 -10.16 -23.53
C LEU A 590 -3.15 -9.70 -22.96
N GLU A 591 -2.77 -8.40 -22.94
CA GLU A 591 -1.40 -7.78 -23.02
C GLU A 591 -1.10 -6.33 -22.42
N PHE A 592 -1.92 -5.74 -21.54
CA PHE A 592 -1.87 -4.29 -21.17
C PHE A 592 -2.16 -3.92 -19.71
N GLU A 593 -3.02 -4.51 -18.91
CA GLU A 593 -2.65 -4.61 -17.47
C GLU A 593 -1.36 -5.44 -17.35
N ARG A 594 -1.19 -6.34 -18.32
CA ARG A 594 0.01 -7.09 -18.61
C ARG A 594 1.13 -6.31 -19.25
N GLU A 595 0.82 -5.13 -19.76
CA GLU A 595 1.60 -4.27 -20.64
C GLU A 595 1.87 -2.84 -20.07
N ALA A 596 1.06 -2.28 -19.18
CA ALA A 596 1.01 -0.83 -18.94
C ALA A 596 2.02 -0.35 -17.92
N ARG A 597 2.06 0.96 -17.73
CA ARG A 597 2.23 1.50 -16.38
C ARG A 597 1.09 2.46 -16.05
N LEU A 598 0.64 2.43 -14.81
CA LEU A 598 -0.42 3.29 -14.29
C LEU A 598 0.09 4.72 -14.23
N ILE A 599 -0.23 5.56 -15.19
CA ILE A 599 0.05 6.99 -15.09
C ILE A 599 -1.18 7.71 -14.53
N CYS A 600 -1.13 9.04 -14.53
CA CYS A 600 -2.16 9.93 -14.03
C CYS A 600 -2.22 11.15 -14.95
N GLU A 601 -3.06 11.08 -15.99
CA GLU A 601 -3.28 12.15 -16.95
C GLU A 601 -3.86 13.39 -16.28
N ASP A 602 -3.36 14.55 -16.70
CA ASP A 602 -3.72 15.88 -16.21
C ASP A 602 -3.57 16.02 -14.67
N CYS A 603 -2.82 15.14 -13.99
CA CYS A 603 -2.80 15.10 -12.54
C CYS A 603 -1.92 16.17 -11.87
N GLU A 604 -2.52 16.87 -10.91
CA GLU A 604 -1.82 17.76 -9.99
C GLU A 604 -1.51 16.99 -8.70
N TRP A 605 -0.22 16.81 -8.40
CA TRP A 605 0.28 15.93 -7.33
C TRP A 605 0.62 16.64 -6.02
N GLY A 606 0.36 15.95 -4.91
CA GLY A 606 0.59 16.35 -3.53
C GLY A 606 0.67 15.15 -2.57
N TYR A 607 0.42 15.36 -1.27
CA TYR A 607 0.46 14.32 -0.23
C TYR A 607 -0.61 14.53 0.84
N ILE A 608 -1.26 13.45 1.32
CA ILE A 608 -2.19 13.44 2.47
C ILE A 608 -1.65 12.66 3.66
N ASP A 609 -2.20 12.89 4.85
CA ASP A 609 -2.01 12.05 6.04
C ASP A 609 -3.10 10.98 6.23
N THR A 610 -2.95 10.14 7.25
CA THR A 610 -3.91 9.07 7.62
C THR A 610 -5.26 9.56 8.17
N LEU A 611 -5.44 10.88 8.32
CA LEU A 611 -6.73 11.51 8.64
C LEU A 611 -7.42 12.07 7.39
N GLY A 612 -6.76 12.05 6.24
CA GLY A 612 -7.25 12.62 4.98
C GLY A 612 -6.99 14.12 4.84
N ALA A 613 -6.13 14.72 5.68
CA ALA A 613 -5.72 16.11 5.53
C ALA A 613 -4.62 16.23 4.48
N MET A 614 -4.71 17.20 3.56
CA MET A 614 -3.63 17.51 2.62
C MET A 614 -2.44 18.11 3.39
N VAL A 615 -1.38 17.33 3.56
CA VAL A 615 -0.07 17.79 4.10
C VAL A 615 0.65 18.64 3.06
N VAL A 616 0.50 18.29 1.79
CA VAL A 616 1.05 19.04 0.65
C VAL A 616 -0.03 19.16 -0.41
N SER A 617 -0.66 20.33 -0.49
CA SER A 617 -1.69 20.60 -1.51
C SER A 617 -1.20 20.30 -2.93
N PRO A 618 -2.07 19.80 -3.83
CA PRO A 618 -1.63 19.28 -5.10
C PRO A 618 -1.28 20.41 -6.07
N LYS A 619 -0.04 20.40 -6.58
CA LYS A 619 0.56 21.51 -7.37
C LYS A 619 1.77 21.10 -8.22
N TYR A 620 2.13 19.82 -8.18
CA TYR A 620 3.29 19.25 -8.87
C TYR A 620 2.82 18.47 -10.10
N SER A 621 3.59 18.45 -11.18
CA SER A 621 3.29 17.58 -12.35
C SER A 621 3.48 16.10 -12.03
N PHE A 622 4.29 15.79 -11.00
CA PHE A 622 4.40 14.46 -10.44
C PHE A 622 4.88 14.47 -8.98
N ALA A 623 4.50 13.44 -8.22
CA ALA A 623 5.10 13.12 -6.92
C ALA A 623 5.40 11.61 -6.83
N ARG A 624 6.59 11.28 -6.32
CA ARG A 624 6.95 9.91 -5.95
C ARG A 624 6.33 9.57 -4.58
N ASP A 625 6.41 8.32 -4.14
CA ASP A 625 6.00 7.98 -2.76
C ASP A 625 6.91 8.67 -1.73
N PHE A 626 6.39 8.86 -0.50
CA PHE A 626 7.16 9.44 0.60
C PHE A 626 8.15 8.39 1.15
N VAL A 627 9.42 8.74 1.28
CA VAL A 627 10.51 7.82 1.65
C VAL A 627 11.52 8.55 2.53
N ASN A 628 11.92 7.96 3.66
CA ASN A 628 12.91 8.53 4.59
C ASN A 628 12.58 9.97 5.01
N GLU A 629 11.33 10.24 5.40
CA GLU A 629 10.84 11.59 5.72
C GLU A 629 10.87 12.61 4.54
N VAL A 630 11.10 12.17 3.29
CA VAL A 630 11.23 13.02 2.09
C VAL A 630 10.19 12.71 1.01
N GLY A 631 9.71 13.76 0.33
CA GLY A 631 8.93 13.66 -0.91
C GLY A 631 9.66 14.27 -2.11
N ILE A 632 9.95 13.47 -3.14
CA ILE A 632 10.50 13.96 -4.42
C ILE A 632 9.36 14.36 -5.35
N VAL A 633 9.45 15.57 -5.93
CA VAL A 633 8.37 16.21 -6.68
C VAL A 633 8.85 16.90 -7.96
N GLN A 634 7.95 17.04 -8.93
CA GLN A 634 8.23 17.65 -10.23
C GLN A 634 7.35 18.90 -10.46
N CYS A 635 7.92 19.95 -11.04
CA CYS A 635 7.22 21.16 -11.49
C CYS A 635 7.49 21.36 -12.99
N GLY A 636 6.66 20.79 -13.85
CA GLY A 636 6.89 20.79 -15.30
C GLY A 636 8.10 19.91 -15.65
N GLU A 637 9.05 20.43 -16.41
CA GLU A 637 10.29 19.67 -16.74
C GLU A 637 11.34 19.65 -15.61
N LYS A 638 11.10 20.30 -14.46
CA LYS A 638 12.10 20.43 -13.38
C LYS A 638 11.68 19.69 -12.10
N TRP A 639 12.65 19.23 -11.33
CA TRP A 639 12.48 18.45 -10.11
C TRP A 639 12.97 19.21 -8.87
N GLY A 640 12.39 18.86 -7.71
CA GLY A 640 12.68 19.37 -6.38
C GLY A 640 12.37 18.34 -5.29
N MET A 641 12.53 18.73 -4.02
CA MET A 641 12.46 17.85 -2.85
C MET A 641 11.80 18.55 -1.66
N LEU A 642 10.95 17.83 -0.92
CA LEU A 642 10.17 18.33 0.21
C LEU A 642 10.43 17.53 1.48
N GLY A 643 10.30 18.19 2.63
CA GLY A 643 10.36 17.58 3.96
C GLY A 643 8.99 17.18 4.51
N PRO A 644 8.93 16.64 5.74
CA PRO A 644 7.72 16.10 6.36
C PRO A 644 6.53 17.06 6.45
N LYS A 645 6.77 18.38 6.44
CA LYS A 645 5.72 19.40 6.61
C LYS A 645 5.30 20.03 5.28
N GLY A 646 5.80 19.51 4.15
CA GLY A 646 5.64 20.15 2.83
C GLY A 646 6.60 21.31 2.57
N ASP A 647 7.49 21.56 3.54
CA ASP A 647 8.61 22.49 3.47
C ASP A 647 9.55 22.14 2.30
N THR A 648 10.09 23.14 1.62
CA THR A 648 10.91 22.94 0.42
C THR A 648 12.37 22.79 0.79
N LEU A 649 12.82 21.54 0.96
CA LEU A 649 14.24 21.20 1.13
C LEU A 649 15.05 21.61 -0.10
N ILE A 650 14.55 21.32 -1.31
CA ILE A 650 15.18 21.68 -2.57
C ILE A 650 14.14 22.20 -3.57
N PRO A 651 14.29 23.43 -4.12
CA PRO A 651 13.32 24.00 -5.04
C PRO A 651 13.35 23.33 -6.42
N CYS A 652 12.20 23.30 -7.10
CA CYS A 652 12.05 22.87 -8.49
C CYS A 652 12.88 23.73 -9.47
N ARG A 653 14.17 23.40 -9.65
CA ARG A 653 15.08 24.07 -10.61
C ARG A 653 16.09 23.13 -11.28
N TYR A 654 16.02 21.84 -10.96
CA TYR A 654 16.93 20.80 -11.40
C TYR A 654 16.28 19.98 -12.52
N ASP A 655 17.05 19.49 -13.48
CA ASP A 655 16.56 18.63 -14.56
C ASP A 655 16.32 17.18 -14.07
N ALA A 656 16.94 16.79 -12.97
CA ALA A 656 16.61 15.57 -12.22
C ALA A 656 16.90 15.74 -10.71
N VAL A 657 16.11 15.07 -9.87
CA VAL A 657 16.33 14.86 -8.43
C VAL A 657 16.01 13.41 -8.13
N GLU A 658 17.01 12.63 -7.72
CA GLU A 658 16.94 11.17 -7.67
C GLU A 658 17.70 10.64 -6.45
N PHE A 659 17.14 9.66 -5.73
CA PHE A 659 17.93 8.90 -4.76
C PHE A 659 19.06 8.15 -5.48
N LEU A 660 20.27 8.21 -4.94
CA LEU A 660 21.43 7.56 -5.54
C LEU A 660 21.43 6.07 -5.17
N GLU A 661 21.61 5.21 -6.17
CA GLU A 661 21.65 3.75 -6.00
C GLU A 661 22.71 3.32 -4.96
N ASN A 662 22.40 2.27 -4.20
CA ASN A 662 23.25 1.72 -3.13
C ASN A 662 23.49 2.67 -1.93
N THR A 663 22.56 3.59 -1.66
CA THR A 663 22.67 4.56 -0.54
C THR A 663 21.51 4.52 0.47
N ASP A 664 20.66 3.48 0.43
CA ASP A 664 19.46 3.35 1.29
C ASP A 664 18.51 4.56 1.22
N ASN A 665 18.47 5.25 0.07
CA ASN A 665 17.74 6.50 -0.15
C ASN A 665 18.16 7.64 0.81
N GLN A 666 19.44 7.66 1.23
CA GLN A 666 20.00 8.69 2.12
C GLN A 666 20.81 9.75 1.38
N ILE A 667 21.29 9.45 0.16
CA ILE A 667 21.93 10.43 -0.74
C ILE A 667 21.00 10.68 -1.92
N VAL A 668 20.87 11.94 -2.31
CA VAL A 668 20.15 12.37 -3.50
C VAL A 668 21.11 13.07 -4.46
N ARG A 669 21.06 12.66 -5.73
CA ARG A 669 21.74 13.31 -6.85
C ARG A 669 20.85 14.42 -7.41
N ILE A 670 21.44 15.58 -7.65
CA ILE A 670 20.77 16.72 -8.32
C ILE A 670 21.54 17.13 -9.58
N TYR A 671 20.82 17.41 -10.65
CA TYR A 671 21.37 17.71 -11.99
C TYR A 671 20.70 18.95 -12.59
N LYS A 672 21.40 19.73 -13.43
CA LYS A 672 20.85 20.91 -14.11
C LYS A 672 21.50 21.04 -15.49
N ARG A 673 20.70 21.26 -16.54
CA ARG A 673 21.25 21.44 -17.91
C ARG A 673 22.20 22.63 -17.98
N GLU A 674 23.31 22.42 -18.69
CA GLU A 674 24.49 23.30 -18.82
C GLU A 674 25.31 23.54 -17.54
N GLU A 675 25.00 22.91 -16.40
CA GLU A 675 25.77 23.04 -15.16
C GLU A 675 26.09 21.68 -14.50
N LYS A 676 27.08 21.74 -13.60
CA LYS A 676 27.67 20.62 -12.85
C LYS A 676 26.65 19.92 -11.92
N TYR A 677 26.82 18.63 -11.69
CA TYR A 677 26.09 17.80 -10.72
C TYR A 677 26.39 18.19 -9.26
N GLY A 678 25.38 18.00 -8.40
CA GLY A 678 25.50 18.16 -6.95
C GLY A 678 25.02 16.92 -6.19
N LEU A 679 25.39 16.88 -4.90
CA LEU A 679 25.08 15.78 -3.97
C LEU A 679 24.52 16.39 -2.69
N ILE A 680 23.41 15.85 -2.20
CA ILE A 680 22.70 16.34 -1.01
C ILE A 680 22.17 15.15 -0.21
N ASP A 681 22.00 15.33 1.11
CA ASP A 681 21.47 14.27 1.98
C ASP A 681 19.92 14.28 2.05
N SER A 682 19.32 13.25 2.64
CA SER A 682 17.86 13.19 2.85
C SER A 682 17.32 14.23 3.85
N LEU A 683 18.14 15.15 4.39
CA LEU A 683 17.71 16.32 5.15
C LEU A 683 17.77 17.61 4.30
N GLY A 684 18.11 17.50 3.01
CA GLY A 684 18.32 18.65 2.12
C GLY A 684 19.62 19.40 2.37
N GLN A 685 20.48 18.93 3.26
CA GLN A 685 21.75 19.59 3.55
C GLN A 685 22.73 19.36 2.40
N LEU A 686 23.42 20.43 2.04
CA LEU A 686 24.21 20.48 0.81
C LEU A 686 25.58 19.85 1.02
N ALA A 687 25.68 18.53 0.80
CA ALA A 687 26.94 17.79 0.90
C ALA A 687 27.98 18.34 -0.10
N LEU A 688 27.57 18.66 -1.34
CA LEU A 688 28.40 19.47 -2.24
C LEU A 688 27.59 20.29 -3.27
N GLN A 689 27.94 21.57 -3.39
CA GLN A 689 27.34 22.52 -4.34
C GLN A 689 27.87 22.31 -5.77
N LEU A 690 27.03 21.77 -6.67
CA LEU A 690 27.17 21.79 -8.15
C LEU A 690 28.62 21.91 -8.67
N ALA A 691 29.47 20.94 -8.32
CA ALA A 691 30.93 21.02 -8.52
C ALA A 691 31.43 20.11 -9.65
N PHE A 692 30.74 19.00 -9.92
CA PHE A 692 31.23 17.95 -10.79
C PHE A 692 30.61 17.98 -12.19
N ASP A 693 31.43 17.88 -13.22
CA ASP A 693 30.99 17.81 -14.62
C ASP A 693 30.22 16.51 -14.90
N GLU A 694 30.49 15.46 -14.11
CA GLU A 694 29.94 14.11 -14.23
C GLU A 694 30.04 13.39 -12.87
N VAL A 695 29.08 12.53 -12.54
CA VAL A 695 29.12 11.65 -11.37
C VAL A 695 28.74 10.23 -11.74
N GLY A 696 29.51 9.25 -11.25
CA GLY A 696 29.30 7.82 -11.48
C GLY A 696 28.33 7.18 -10.48
N SER A 697 28.57 5.91 -10.16
CA SER A 697 27.79 5.16 -9.17
C SER A 697 28.45 5.22 -7.79
N PHE A 698 27.66 5.16 -6.72
CA PHE A 698 28.19 4.90 -5.38
C PHE A 698 28.49 3.40 -5.25
N ARG A 699 29.76 3.05 -5.00
CA ARG A 699 30.24 1.66 -4.84
C ARG A 699 31.37 1.63 -3.80
N GLU A 700 31.36 0.61 -2.94
CA GLU A 700 32.39 0.37 -1.90
C GLU A 700 32.71 1.58 -1.00
N GLY A 701 31.70 2.43 -0.73
CA GLY A 701 31.83 3.62 0.12
C GLY A 701 32.29 4.90 -0.59
N LEU A 702 32.63 4.82 -1.89
CA LEU A 702 33.09 5.94 -2.70
C LEU A 702 32.19 6.21 -3.90
N LEU A 703 32.21 7.46 -4.37
CA LEU A 703 31.56 7.91 -5.60
C LEU A 703 32.63 8.39 -6.58
N ALA A 704 32.64 7.84 -7.79
CA ALA A 704 33.42 8.40 -8.89
C ALA A 704 32.87 9.77 -9.29
N VAL A 705 33.72 10.81 -9.33
CA VAL A 705 33.32 12.18 -9.66
C VAL A 705 34.31 12.80 -10.63
N LYS A 706 33.83 13.74 -11.45
CA LYS A 706 34.64 14.40 -12.48
C LYS A 706 34.63 15.90 -12.25
N GLN A 707 35.79 16.53 -12.17
CA GLN A 707 35.92 17.98 -12.06
C GLN A 707 36.93 18.49 -13.09
N ASP A 708 36.52 19.53 -13.82
CA ASP A 708 37.33 20.28 -14.78
C ASP A 708 37.98 19.36 -15.85
N GLY A 709 37.19 18.35 -16.26
CA GLY A 709 37.55 17.34 -17.26
C GLY A 709 38.34 16.13 -16.74
N LEU A 710 38.70 16.08 -15.45
CA LEU A 710 39.46 14.99 -14.82
C LEU A 710 38.65 14.28 -13.73
N TRP A 711 38.90 13.00 -13.53
CA TRP A 711 38.18 12.14 -12.60
C TRP A 711 38.95 11.93 -11.28
N GLY A 712 38.18 11.80 -10.19
CA GLY A 712 38.60 11.49 -8.82
C GLY A 712 37.48 10.77 -8.08
N PHE A 713 37.55 10.72 -6.74
CA PHE A 713 36.58 10.06 -5.89
C PHE A 713 36.30 10.84 -4.60
N VAL A 714 35.03 10.86 -4.20
CA VAL A 714 34.55 11.42 -2.92
C VAL A 714 33.91 10.34 -2.06
N ASP A 715 33.82 10.58 -0.75
CA ASP A 715 32.96 9.80 0.13
C ASP A 715 31.47 10.19 -0.05
N ARG A 716 30.58 9.50 0.68
CA ARG A 716 29.14 9.79 0.67
C ARG A 716 28.73 11.19 1.12
N PHE A 717 29.63 11.95 1.74
CA PHE A 717 29.39 13.34 2.16
C PHE A 717 29.95 14.34 1.14
N GLY A 718 30.34 13.89 -0.05
CA GLY A 718 30.89 14.74 -1.11
C GLY A 718 32.32 15.23 -0.84
N LYS A 719 32.97 14.75 0.24
CA LYS A 719 34.33 15.13 0.62
C LYS A 719 35.34 14.37 -0.24
N GLU A 720 36.32 15.09 -0.78
CA GLU A 720 37.41 14.51 -1.57
C GLU A 720 38.20 13.46 -0.77
N VAL A 721 38.30 12.26 -1.33
CA VAL A 721 39.16 11.18 -0.84
C VAL A 721 40.32 10.96 -1.81
N ILE A 722 40.06 11.07 -3.11
CA ILE A 722 41.06 10.93 -4.18
C ILE A 722 40.84 12.08 -5.18
N SER A 723 41.80 12.99 -5.32
CA SER A 723 41.61 14.21 -6.10
C SER A 723 41.42 13.99 -7.60
N CYS A 724 40.73 14.93 -8.26
CA CYS A 724 40.41 14.86 -9.69
C CYS A 724 41.66 15.03 -10.58
N HIS A 725 42.34 13.92 -10.89
CA HIS A 725 43.56 13.91 -11.71
C HIS A 725 43.65 12.77 -12.75
N PHE A 726 42.69 11.85 -12.78
CA PHE A 726 42.63 10.77 -13.77
C PHE A 726 41.92 11.20 -15.06
N ARG A 727 42.27 10.60 -16.20
CA ARG A 727 41.58 10.87 -17.48
C ARG A 727 40.30 10.06 -17.69
N ALA A 728 40.18 8.95 -16.96
CA ALA A 728 39.02 8.08 -16.87
C ALA A 728 39.19 7.23 -15.62
N VAL A 729 38.07 6.84 -15.03
CA VAL A 729 38.00 5.87 -13.94
C VAL A 729 36.82 4.94 -14.23
N GLU A 730 36.91 3.70 -13.75
CA GLU A 730 35.74 2.85 -13.52
C GLU A 730 35.34 2.95 -12.04
N ASN A 731 34.22 2.34 -11.66
CA ASN A 731 33.79 2.28 -10.26
C ASN A 731 34.73 1.41 -9.39
N PHE A 732 34.64 1.54 -8.06
CA PHE A 732 35.30 0.61 -7.14
C PHE A 732 34.62 -0.78 -7.16
N SER A 733 35.44 -1.83 -7.21
CA SER A 733 35.04 -3.24 -7.21
C SER A 733 36.16 -4.13 -6.66
N GLU A 734 35.83 -4.98 -5.69
CA GLU A 734 36.76 -5.82 -4.93
C GLU A 734 37.89 -5.02 -4.25
N GLY A 735 37.56 -3.84 -3.71
CA GLY A 735 38.50 -2.93 -3.05
C GLY A 735 39.50 -2.25 -3.98
N LYS A 736 39.18 -2.17 -5.29
CA LYS A 736 40.06 -1.62 -6.32
C LYS A 736 39.26 -0.83 -7.37
N ALA A 737 39.78 0.29 -7.85
CA ALA A 737 39.22 0.99 -9.02
C ALA A 737 40.23 0.98 -10.18
N ALA A 738 39.75 0.68 -11.39
CA ALA A 738 40.52 0.87 -12.61
C ALA A 738 40.62 2.36 -12.93
N VAL A 739 41.83 2.90 -13.09
CA VAL A 739 42.06 4.34 -13.26
C VAL A 739 43.12 4.64 -14.32
N LYS A 740 42.94 5.75 -15.04
CA LYS A 740 43.72 6.06 -16.25
C LYS A 740 44.61 7.30 -16.11
N VAL A 741 45.93 7.10 -16.21
CA VAL A 741 46.93 8.18 -16.24
C VAL A 741 47.56 8.26 -17.64
N GLY A 742 47.58 9.46 -18.22
CA GLY A 742 48.17 9.71 -19.54
C GLY A 742 47.45 8.99 -20.68
N ARG A 743 47.88 7.76 -21.00
CA ARG A 743 47.24 6.84 -21.96
C ARG A 743 46.95 5.45 -21.38
N GLN A 744 47.54 5.10 -20.23
CA GLN A 744 47.53 3.74 -19.68
C GLN A 744 46.63 3.64 -18.44
N TRP A 745 46.11 2.44 -18.22
CA TRP A 745 45.33 2.08 -17.05
C TRP A 745 46.18 1.30 -16.04
N GLY A 746 45.93 1.59 -14.77
CA GLY A 746 46.37 0.83 -13.61
C GLY A 746 45.21 0.70 -12.62
N PHE A 747 45.48 0.23 -11.40
CA PHE A 747 44.47 0.11 -10.35
C PHE A 747 44.94 0.77 -9.06
N ILE A 748 44.02 1.46 -8.38
CA ILE A 748 44.21 2.07 -7.05
C ILE A 748 43.28 1.42 -6.03
N ASP A 749 43.64 1.50 -4.75
CA ASP A 749 42.75 1.21 -3.62
C ASP A 749 41.94 2.45 -3.20
N PRO A 750 40.98 2.33 -2.26
CA PRO A 750 40.15 3.45 -1.79
C PRO A 750 40.92 4.61 -1.13
N SER A 751 42.22 4.47 -0.84
CA SER A 751 43.08 5.57 -0.38
C SER A 751 43.81 6.31 -1.53
N GLY A 752 43.50 5.95 -2.78
CA GLY A 752 44.17 6.48 -3.97
C GLY A 752 45.54 5.84 -4.26
N LYS A 753 45.96 4.85 -3.46
CA LYS A 753 47.28 4.24 -3.59
C LYS A 753 47.28 3.17 -4.68
N VAL A 754 48.25 3.28 -5.60
CA VAL A 754 48.45 2.31 -6.70
C VAL A 754 48.67 0.91 -6.14
N LYS A 755 47.83 -0.04 -6.57
CA LYS A 755 47.98 -1.49 -6.36
C LYS A 755 48.61 -2.19 -7.56
N ILE A 756 48.27 -1.74 -8.77
CA ILE A 756 48.76 -2.31 -10.04
C ILE A 756 49.15 -1.16 -10.96
N ASP A 757 50.40 -1.18 -11.46
CA ASP A 757 50.98 -0.09 -12.25
C ASP A 757 50.19 0.25 -13.52
N PHE A 758 50.30 1.52 -13.93
CA PHE A 758 49.72 2.09 -15.15
C PHE A 758 50.37 1.57 -16.43
N LYS A 759 50.20 0.28 -16.74
CA LYS A 759 50.85 -0.39 -17.88
C LYS A 759 49.90 -0.78 -19.01
N TYR A 760 48.60 -0.94 -18.77
CA TYR A 760 47.64 -1.53 -19.71
C TYR A 760 46.99 -0.50 -20.66
N ILE A 761 46.55 -0.93 -21.86
CA ILE A 761 45.91 -0.04 -22.85
C ILE A 761 44.39 0.12 -22.57
N ARG A 762 43.75 -0.96 -22.12
CA ARG A 762 42.40 -1.00 -21.52
C ARG A 762 42.38 -2.08 -20.45
N VAL A 763 41.53 -1.92 -19.44
CA VAL A 763 41.19 -2.95 -18.44
C VAL A 763 39.68 -2.89 -18.14
N GLY A 764 39.15 -3.95 -17.53
CA GLY A 764 37.84 -3.97 -16.89
C GLY A 764 37.92 -3.81 -15.38
N ASN A 765 36.80 -4.07 -14.71
CA ASN A 765 36.74 -4.11 -13.24
C ASN A 765 37.21 -5.47 -12.70
N PHE A 766 37.55 -5.49 -11.42
CA PHE A 766 37.79 -6.72 -10.69
C PHE A 766 36.45 -7.38 -10.29
N GLN A 767 36.27 -8.63 -10.71
CA GLN A 767 35.12 -9.49 -10.42
C GLN A 767 35.60 -10.94 -10.31
N ASN A 768 35.28 -11.61 -9.21
CA ASN A 768 35.84 -12.92 -8.82
C ASN A 768 37.39 -12.96 -8.83
N GLY A 769 38.02 -11.91 -8.31
CA GLY A 769 39.49 -11.79 -8.22
C GLY A 769 40.21 -11.54 -9.54
N LEU A 770 39.47 -11.35 -10.63
CA LEU A 770 39.97 -11.19 -11.99
C LEU A 770 39.47 -9.90 -12.66
N ALA A 771 40.34 -9.24 -13.41
CA ALA A 771 39.96 -8.17 -14.34
C ALA A 771 40.48 -8.50 -15.75
N TRP A 772 39.70 -8.22 -16.80
CA TRP A 772 40.23 -8.33 -18.16
C TRP A 772 41.19 -7.17 -18.47
N PHE A 773 42.12 -7.40 -19.40
CA PHE A 773 43.01 -6.38 -19.94
C PHE A 773 43.22 -6.55 -21.44
N PHE A 774 43.56 -5.47 -22.12
CA PHE A 774 43.94 -5.45 -23.54
C PHE A 774 45.44 -5.13 -23.69
N ASP A 775 46.19 -6.01 -24.36
CA ASP A 775 47.64 -5.88 -24.54
C ASP A 775 48.05 -4.99 -25.74
N GLY A 776 47.10 -4.66 -26.63
CA GLY A 776 47.33 -3.97 -27.90
C GLY A 776 46.94 -4.79 -29.13
N SER A 777 46.75 -6.10 -28.96
CA SER A 777 46.36 -7.07 -29.99
C SER A 777 45.18 -7.94 -29.58
N SER A 778 45.10 -8.34 -28.30
CA SER A 778 44.13 -9.31 -27.78
C SER A 778 43.76 -9.00 -26.32
N TYR A 779 42.64 -9.57 -25.90
CA TYR A 779 42.14 -9.50 -24.53
C TYR A 779 42.52 -10.77 -23.76
N GLY A 780 42.98 -10.58 -22.52
CA GLY A 780 43.27 -11.62 -21.51
C GLY A 780 42.75 -11.17 -20.14
N PHE A 781 43.12 -11.87 -19.06
CA PHE A 781 42.73 -11.53 -17.68
C PHE A 781 43.93 -11.55 -16.72
N ILE A 782 43.88 -10.67 -15.72
CA ILE A 782 44.88 -10.52 -14.65
C ILE A 782 44.27 -10.82 -13.28
N ASP A 783 45.10 -11.33 -12.36
CA ASP A 783 44.77 -11.48 -10.94
C ASP A 783 44.89 -10.16 -10.17
N GLU A 784 44.46 -10.16 -8.91
CA GLU A 784 44.57 -9.02 -7.98
C GLU A 784 46.00 -8.46 -7.81
N LYS A 785 47.03 -9.23 -8.18
CA LYS A 785 48.45 -8.83 -8.10
C LYS A 785 48.96 -8.27 -9.44
N GLY A 786 48.09 -8.15 -10.44
CA GLY A 786 48.44 -7.70 -11.79
C GLY A 786 49.31 -8.67 -12.58
N GLN A 787 49.21 -9.97 -12.27
CA GLN A 787 49.83 -11.09 -12.99
C GLN A 787 48.82 -11.69 -13.97
N VAL A 788 49.27 -12.16 -15.14
CA VAL A 788 48.37 -12.68 -16.19
C VAL A 788 47.85 -14.06 -15.81
N ALA A 789 46.59 -14.13 -15.38
CA ALA A 789 45.88 -15.37 -15.04
C ALA A 789 45.39 -16.11 -16.30
N ILE A 790 44.87 -15.37 -17.29
CA ILE A 790 44.42 -15.91 -18.57
C ILE A 790 45.13 -15.13 -19.68
N GLN A 791 45.91 -15.84 -20.50
CA GLN A 791 46.72 -15.24 -21.56
C GLN A 791 45.85 -14.53 -22.62
N PRO A 792 46.31 -13.41 -23.21
CA PRO A 792 45.60 -12.72 -24.29
C PRO A 792 45.31 -13.64 -25.48
N GLN A 793 44.01 -13.86 -25.77
CA GLN A 793 43.57 -14.72 -26.88
C GLN A 793 42.14 -14.42 -27.39
N PHE A 794 41.48 -13.39 -26.87
CA PHE A 794 40.10 -13.03 -27.21
C PHE A 794 40.06 -11.70 -27.99
N ASP A 795 39.16 -11.56 -28.96
CA ASP A 795 38.93 -10.32 -29.71
C ASP A 795 38.38 -9.22 -28.80
N ARG A 796 37.57 -9.62 -27.80
CA ARG A 796 37.02 -8.79 -26.71
C ARG A 796 36.80 -9.66 -25.47
N ALA A 797 36.90 -9.06 -24.29
CA ALA A 797 36.46 -9.62 -23.03
C ALA A 797 35.56 -8.62 -22.29
N PHE A 798 34.77 -9.13 -21.35
CA PHE A 798 33.91 -8.37 -20.45
C PHE A 798 34.19 -8.82 -18.99
N ASP A 799 33.68 -8.07 -18.02
CA ASP A 799 33.84 -8.39 -16.59
C ASP A 799 33.14 -9.72 -16.24
N PHE A 800 33.48 -10.36 -15.12
CA PHE A 800 32.81 -11.57 -14.64
C PHE A 800 31.42 -11.24 -14.08
N GLU A 801 30.41 -12.05 -14.44
CA GLU A 801 29.00 -11.90 -14.08
C GLU A 801 28.57 -13.13 -13.26
N GLY A 802 29.05 -13.19 -12.01
CA GLY A 802 29.14 -14.43 -11.26
C GLY A 802 30.28 -15.31 -11.81
N GLU A 803 30.10 -16.63 -11.83
CA GLU A 803 31.14 -17.60 -12.20
C GLU A 803 31.58 -17.58 -13.68
N VAL A 804 31.05 -16.68 -14.53
CA VAL A 804 31.40 -16.61 -15.95
C VAL A 804 31.67 -15.19 -16.45
N ALA A 805 32.66 -15.05 -17.34
CA ALA A 805 32.87 -13.85 -18.13
C ALA A 805 32.46 -14.08 -19.59
N ARG A 806 31.76 -13.10 -20.18
CA ARG A 806 31.52 -13.05 -21.62
C ARG A 806 32.84 -12.76 -22.35
N VAL A 807 33.12 -13.50 -23.42
CA VAL A 807 34.28 -13.29 -24.29
C VAL A 807 33.90 -13.43 -25.76
N VAL A 808 34.63 -12.74 -26.63
CA VAL A 808 34.47 -12.80 -28.09
C VAL A 808 35.73 -13.36 -28.72
N ARG A 809 35.58 -14.30 -29.66
CA ARG A 809 36.67 -14.83 -30.47
C ARG A 809 36.14 -15.16 -31.86
N GLU A 810 36.91 -14.85 -32.89
CA GLU A 810 36.50 -15.00 -34.30
C GLU A 810 35.14 -14.32 -34.58
N GLY A 811 34.91 -13.17 -33.92
CA GLY A 811 33.70 -12.36 -34.02
C GLY A 811 32.45 -12.93 -33.30
N LYS A 812 32.54 -14.08 -32.63
CA LYS A 812 31.40 -14.71 -31.91
C LYS A 812 31.58 -14.70 -30.40
N TYR A 813 30.47 -14.55 -29.69
CA TYR A 813 30.39 -14.55 -28.22
C TYR A 813 30.30 -15.97 -27.66
N GLY A 814 31.01 -16.18 -26.55
CA GLY A 814 30.96 -17.34 -25.66
C GLY A 814 31.16 -16.94 -24.20
N LEU A 815 31.27 -17.92 -23.32
CA LEU A 815 31.45 -17.78 -21.87
C LEU A 815 32.67 -18.58 -21.41
N ILE A 816 33.46 -18.04 -20.49
CA ILE A 816 34.57 -18.72 -19.82
C ILE A 816 34.42 -18.67 -18.30
N ASP A 817 35.00 -19.65 -17.61
CA ASP A 817 35.16 -19.66 -16.14
C ASP A 817 36.42 -18.88 -15.70
N PRO A 818 36.67 -18.68 -14.38
CA PRO A 818 37.84 -17.99 -13.87
C PRO A 818 39.17 -18.71 -14.14
N GLN A 819 39.15 -19.94 -14.66
CA GLN A 819 40.35 -20.66 -15.12
C GLN A 819 40.54 -20.53 -16.66
N GLY A 820 39.72 -19.71 -17.33
CA GLY A 820 39.78 -19.47 -18.77
C GLY A 820 39.27 -20.63 -19.63
N ARG A 821 38.59 -21.62 -19.03
CA ARG A 821 38.00 -22.75 -19.76
C ARG A 821 36.64 -22.32 -20.30
N TYR A 822 36.33 -22.67 -21.54
CA TYR A 822 35.03 -22.35 -22.15
C TYR A 822 33.89 -23.15 -21.49
N VAL A 823 33.06 -22.45 -20.70
CA VAL A 823 31.73 -22.91 -20.30
C VAL A 823 30.80 -22.94 -21.53
N LEU A 824 30.88 -21.90 -22.36
CA LEU A 824 30.23 -21.84 -23.66
C LEU A 824 31.24 -21.46 -24.74
N LYS A 825 31.49 -22.36 -25.70
CA LYS A 825 32.34 -22.03 -26.85
C LYS A 825 31.70 -20.91 -27.70
N PRO A 826 32.50 -19.99 -28.27
CA PRO A 826 32.04 -18.93 -29.17
C PRO A 826 31.07 -19.43 -30.24
N LYS A 827 29.82 -18.94 -30.21
CA LYS A 827 28.78 -19.32 -31.17
C LYS A 827 27.75 -18.23 -31.47
N TYR A 828 27.39 -17.41 -30.50
CA TYR A 828 26.36 -16.37 -30.65
C TYR A 828 26.92 -15.09 -31.30
N SER A 829 26.09 -14.33 -32.00
CA SER A 829 26.48 -13.02 -32.55
C SER A 829 26.53 -11.93 -31.45
N ILE A 830 25.73 -12.08 -30.41
CA ILE A 830 25.76 -11.26 -29.18
C ILE A 830 25.31 -12.10 -27.98
N ILE A 831 25.88 -11.84 -26.81
CA ILE A 831 25.29 -12.22 -25.52
C ILE A 831 25.18 -10.92 -24.70
N HIS A 832 23.95 -10.57 -24.32
CA HIS A 832 23.65 -9.44 -23.43
C HIS A 832 24.22 -9.70 -22.02
N PRO A 833 24.25 -8.70 -21.12
CA PRO A 833 24.51 -8.96 -19.71
C PRO A 833 23.57 -10.03 -19.14
N PHE A 834 24.01 -10.70 -18.09
CA PHE A 834 23.11 -11.54 -17.30
C PHE A 834 22.22 -10.65 -16.43
N GLU A 835 20.91 -10.86 -16.53
CA GLU A 835 19.89 -10.30 -15.64
C GLU A 835 19.98 -10.99 -14.26
N ASP A 836 19.34 -10.41 -13.24
CA ASP A 836 19.38 -10.93 -11.86
C ASP A 836 18.83 -12.36 -11.76
N THR A 837 17.91 -12.74 -12.66
CA THR A 837 17.38 -14.09 -12.89
C THR A 837 18.44 -15.13 -13.31
N GLY A 838 19.70 -14.72 -13.51
CA GLY A 838 20.78 -15.59 -13.99
C GLY A 838 20.69 -15.93 -15.48
N LEU A 839 19.82 -15.23 -16.22
CA LEU A 839 19.58 -15.42 -17.66
C LEU A 839 20.17 -14.27 -18.48
N ALA A 840 20.65 -14.57 -19.68
CA ALA A 840 21.08 -13.58 -20.66
C ALA A 840 20.39 -13.83 -22.01
N LYS A 841 19.97 -12.75 -22.68
CA LYS A 841 19.54 -12.79 -24.08
C LYS A 841 20.76 -13.04 -24.97
N ALA A 842 20.75 -14.13 -25.73
CA ALA A 842 21.79 -14.51 -26.68
C ALA A 842 21.26 -14.45 -28.12
N GLY A 843 21.83 -13.57 -28.93
CA GLY A 843 21.39 -13.30 -30.30
C GLY A 843 22.15 -14.12 -31.35
N SER A 844 21.40 -14.71 -32.29
CA SER A 844 21.90 -15.42 -33.47
C SER A 844 21.39 -14.77 -34.75
N GLY A 845 22.27 -14.60 -35.74
CA GLY A 845 21.96 -13.94 -37.01
C GLY A 845 23.01 -12.89 -37.40
N ASN A 846 22.85 -12.30 -38.59
CA ASN A 846 23.71 -11.22 -39.10
C ASN A 846 22.89 -9.94 -39.35
N GLU A 847 21.91 -9.99 -40.26
CA GLU A 847 21.04 -8.84 -40.59
C GLU A 847 19.73 -8.83 -39.78
N HIS A 848 19.17 -10.02 -39.53
CA HIS A 848 18.07 -10.22 -38.59
C HIS A 848 18.57 -11.08 -37.44
N ILE A 849 18.75 -10.46 -36.27
CA ILE A 849 19.12 -11.15 -35.04
C ILE A 849 17.85 -11.72 -34.40
N THR A 850 17.90 -12.98 -34.01
CA THR A 850 16.88 -13.64 -33.18
C THR A 850 17.50 -14.08 -31.86
N TYR A 851 16.77 -13.92 -30.76
CA TYR A 851 17.24 -14.09 -29.40
C TYR A 851 16.72 -15.39 -28.79
N VAL A 852 17.58 -16.06 -28.05
CA VAL A 852 17.23 -17.13 -27.10
C VAL A 852 17.63 -16.68 -25.70
N LEU A 853 17.02 -17.22 -24.65
CA LEU A 853 17.58 -17.07 -23.30
C LEU A 853 18.63 -18.17 -23.06
N ILE A 854 19.74 -17.82 -22.43
CA ILE A 854 20.75 -18.77 -21.91
C ILE A 854 21.00 -18.52 -20.43
N ASN A 855 21.36 -19.56 -19.69
CA ASN A 855 21.82 -19.44 -18.30
C ASN A 855 23.35 -19.25 -18.21
N ARG A 856 23.87 -18.98 -17.01
CA ARG A 856 25.32 -18.81 -16.75
C ARG A 856 26.15 -20.04 -17.14
N GLN A 857 25.56 -21.25 -17.13
CA GLN A 857 26.19 -22.50 -17.61
C GLN A 857 26.20 -22.62 -19.15
N GLY A 858 25.73 -21.60 -19.89
CA GLY A 858 25.72 -21.58 -21.35
C GLY A 858 24.66 -22.46 -22.01
N ALA A 859 23.77 -23.07 -21.21
CA ALA A 859 22.65 -23.86 -21.70
C ALA A 859 21.52 -22.93 -22.15
N GLN A 860 20.83 -23.32 -23.24
CA GLN A 860 19.70 -22.56 -23.77
C GLN A 860 18.43 -22.93 -22.99
N VAL A 861 17.72 -21.90 -22.52
CA VAL A 861 16.51 -22.04 -21.70
C VAL A 861 15.24 -21.99 -22.57
N THR A 862 15.17 -21.09 -23.55
CA THR A 862 14.02 -21.05 -24.48
C THR A 862 14.06 -22.19 -25.49
N ALA A 863 12.91 -22.83 -25.73
CA ALA A 863 12.77 -23.90 -26.72
C ALA A 863 12.98 -23.43 -28.18
N GLN A 864 12.77 -22.14 -28.45
CA GLN A 864 12.97 -21.52 -29.77
C GLN A 864 13.59 -20.12 -29.66
N SER A 865 13.82 -19.49 -30.81
CA SER A 865 14.38 -18.13 -30.96
C SER A 865 13.31 -17.11 -31.36
N TYR A 866 13.38 -15.92 -30.77
CA TYR A 866 12.40 -14.84 -30.88
C TYR A 866 12.99 -13.59 -31.55
N ILE A 867 12.16 -12.74 -32.14
CA ILE A 867 12.54 -11.45 -32.73
C ILE A 867 12.80 -10.41 -31.62
N GLU A 868 12.02 -10.47 -30.54
CA GLU A 868 12.03 -9.55 -29.41
C GLU A 868 11.81 -10.36 -28.13
N ILE A 869 12.39 -9.94 -27.01
CA ILE A 869 12.12 -10.44 -25.65
C ILE A 869 12.19 -9.21 -24.74
N ARG A 870 11.14 -8.94 -23.97
CA ARG A 870 10.99 -7.78 -23.07
C ARG A 870 11.42 -8.12 -21.63
N PRO A 871 11.52 -7.13 -20.73
CA PRO A 871 11.71 -7.41 -19.30
C PRO A 871 10.58 -8.31 -18.76
N PHE A 872 10.90 -9.06 -17.71
CA PHE A 872 9.89 -9.79 -16.95
C PHE A 872 9.15 -8.84 -16.01
N SER A 873 7.84 -8.98 -15.96
CA SER A 873 6.98 -8.26 -15.02
C SER A 873 5.76 -9.16 -14.76
N ASP A 874 5.27 -9.24 -13.51
CA ASP A 874 4.43 -10.36 -13.02
C ASP A 874 4.94 -11.77 -13.43
N GLY A 875 6.27 -11.95 -13.52
CA GLY A 875 6.90 -13.22 -13.85
C GLY A 875 6.68 -13.69 -15.29
N LEU A 876 6.18 -12.84 -16.19
CA LEU A 876 6.08 -13.12 -17.62
C LEU A 876 6.74 -12.01 -18.45
N ALA A 877 7.32 -12.38 -19.59
CA ALA A 877 7.93 -11.46 -20.54
C ALA A 877 7.29 -11.58 -21.92
N ALA A 878 7.01 -10.44 -22.56
CA ALA A 878 6.63 -10.44 -23.96
C ALA A 878 7.77 -10.88 -24.88
N VAL A 879 7.44 -11.80 -25.77
CA VAL A 879 8.34 -12.31 -26.81
C VAL A 879 7.68 -12.17 -28.15
N LYS A 880 8.44 -11.82 -29.19
CA LYS A 880 7.88 -11.60 -30.53
C LYS A 880 8.35 -12.69 -31.48
N THR A 881 7.46 -13.19 -32.31
CA THR A 881 7.73 -14.12 -33.39
C THR A 881 7.28 -13.50 -34.72
N LYS A 882 7.40 -14.27 -35.80
CA LYS A 882 6.80 -13.94 -37.11
C LYS A 882 5.26 -13.92 -37.11
N ASN A 883 4.63 -14.57 -36.13
CA ASN A 883 3.17 -14.66 -35.98
C ASN A 883 2.69 -13.48 -35.12
N GLY A 884 3.53 -13.03 -34.19
CA GLY A 884 3.20 -11.96 -33.27
C GLY A 884 3.84 -12.06 -31.88
N TYR A 885 3.29 -11.36 -30.89
CA TYR A 885 3.76 -11.36 -29.50
C TYR A 885 3.15 -12.52 -28.70
N GLY A 886 3.99 -13.43 -28.23
CA GLY A 886 3.67 -14.46 -27.24
C GLY A 886 4.26 -14.13 -25.87
N PHE A 887 4.05 -15.01 -24.89
CA PHE A 887 4.47 -14.81 -23.49
C PHE A 887 5.34 -15.95 -23.04
N ILE A 888 6.53 -15.68 -22.50
CA ILE A 888 7.31 -16.69 -21.79
C ILE A 888 7.33 -16.45 -20.28
N ASP A 889 7.43 -17.54 -19.54
CA ASP A 889 7.92 -17.52 -18.16
C ASP A 889 9.47 -17.47 -18.12
N SER A 890 10.04 -17.32 -16.92
CA SER A 890 11.50 -17.36 -16.71
C SER A 890 12.14 -18.70 -17.13
N ARG A 891 11.34 -19.76 -17.29
CA ARG A 891 11.77 -21.07 -17.82
C ARG A 891 11.76 -21.13 -19.35
N GLY A 892 11.44 -20.02 -20.03
CA GLY A 892 11.42 -19.93 -21.49
C GLY A 892 10.27 -20.68 -22.17
N GLN A 893 9.22 -21.03 -21.43
CA GLN A 893 8.05 -21.77 -21.92
C GLN A 893 6.94 -20.82 -22.35
N MET A 894 6.29 -21.07 -23.49
CA MET A 894 5.21 -20.20 -23.98
C MET A 894 3.93 -20.37 -23.14
N VAL A 895 3.60 -19.37 -22.33
CA VAL A 895 2.41 -19.34 -21.45
C VAL A 895 1.17 -18.81 -22.16
N ILE A 896 1.32 -17.79 -23.02
CA ILE A 896 0.24 -17.23 -23.85
C ILE A 896 0.72 -17.22 -25.32
N PRO A 897 -0.06 -17.79 -26.28
CA PRO A 897 0.35 -17.94 -27.67
C PRO A 897 0.67 -16.63 -28.42
N ASP A 898 1.39 -16.73 -29.53
CA ASP A 898 2.00 -15.62 -30.26
C ASP A 898 1.22 -15.12 -31.49
N ARG A 899 -0.13 -15.03 -31.45
CA ARG A 899 -0.97 -14.79 -32.65
C ARG A 899 -1.21 -13.29 -32.98
N PHE A 900 -0.24 -12.40 -32.72
CA PHE A 900 -0.49 -11.09 -32.07
C PHE A 900 0.43 -9.82 -32.39
N ALA A 901 -0.02 -8.56 -32.58
CA ALA A 901 0.77 -7.35 -32.97
C ALA A 901 1.19 -6.13 -32.03
N LYS A 902 0.86 -5.93 -30.72
CA LYS A 902 1.22 -4.72 -29.87
C LYS A 902 1.16 -4.90 -28.31
N VAL A 903 2.16 -4.43 -27.52
CA VAL A 903 2.52 -4.77 -26.08
C VAL A 903 3.42 -3.67 -25.33
N SER A 904 3.90 -3.81 -24.05
CA SER A 904 4.84 -2.95 -23.16
C SER A 904 5.58 -3.61 -21.86
N ASN A 905 5.15 -3.48 -20.55
CA ASN A 905 5.49 -4.29 -19.28
C ASN A 905 4.32 -4.55 -18.20
N PHE A 906 4.14 -5.73 -17.53
CA PHE A 906 3.08 -6.18 -16.50
C PHE A 906 3.16 -5.52 -15.05
N ASN A 907 2.04 -5.22 -14.34
CA ASN A 907 1.84 -4.75 -12.89
C ASN A 907 0.37 -4.23 -12.66
N ASN A 908 -0.35 -4.04 -11.45
CA ASN A 908 -1.83 -3.75 -10.83
C ASN A 908 -3.33 -4.40 -11.08
N GLY A 909 -3.77 -5.70 -11.04
CA GLY A 909 -4.83 -6.27 -11.94
C GLY A 909 -4.56 -7.52 -12.83
N LEU A 910 -4.62 -7.38 -14.17
CA LEU A 910 -4.97 -8.45 -15.14
C LEU A 910 -4.15 -8.44 -16.51
N ALA A 911 -4.68 -8.45 -17.78
CA ALA A 911 -3.93 -8.30 -19.12
C ALA A 911 -4.64 -7.92 -20.55
N SER A 912 -4.44 -6.81 -21.34
CA SER A 912 -5.05 -6.40 -22.72
C SER A 912 -4.27 -6.37 -24.16
N ILE A 913 -4.40 -6.94 -25.45
CA ILE A 913 -5.24 -7.66 -26.64
C ILE A 913 -6.59 -7.24 -27.60
N GLN A 914 -7.16 -6.17 -28.37
CA GLN A 914 -7.26 -5.37 -29.75
C GLN A 914 -6.88 -5.88 -31.20
N GLU A 915 -7.51 -6.86 -31.80
CA GLU A 915 -7.13 -7.52 -33.07
C GLU A 915 -8.02 -6.84 -34.07
N ASN A 916 -7.48 -6.37 -35.20
CA ASN A 916 -8.28 -5.63 -36.16
C ASN A 916 -8.81 -4.26 -35.62
N GLY A 917 -8.40 -3.81 -34.42
CA GLY A 917 -8.42 -2.41 -33.98
C GLY A 917 -9.49 -1.93 -32.99
N GLN A 918 -10.42 -2.80 -32.54
CA GLN A 918 -11.35 -2.56 -31.39
C GLN A 918 -10.68 -2.95 -30.06
N CYS A 919 -11.28 -2.83 -28.86
CA CYS A 919 -10.53 -2.80 -27.56
C CYS A 919 -11.22 -3.30 -26.23
N GLY A 920 -10.44 -3.75 -25.22
CA GLY A 920 -10.79 -4.58 -24.01
C GLY A 920 -9.57 -5.22 -23.23
N TYR A 921 -9.64 -6.31 -22.39
CA TYR A 921 -8.55 -7.04 -21.60
C TYR A 921 -8.78 -8.56 -21.20
N ILE A 922 -7.82 -9.27 -20.56
CA ILE A 922 -7.72 -10.72 -20.11
C ILE A 922 -7.21 -10.86 -18.66
N GLY A 923 -6.97 -12.06 -18.09
CA GLY A 923 -6.06 -12.25 -16.93
C GLY A 923 -4.72 -12.97 -17.20
N ARG A 924 -3.80 -13.03 -16.22
CA ARG A 924 -2.46 -13.70 -16.28
C ARG A 924 -2.42 -15.14 -16.85
N ASP A 925 -3.57 -15.78 -16.95
CA ASP A 925 -3.82 -17.15 -17.40
C ASP A 925 -4.03 -17.32 -18.92
N GLY A 926 -4.12 -16.23 -19.69
CA GLY A 926 -4.48 -16.33 -21.11
C GLY A 926 -6.00 -16.31 -21.36
N SER A 927 -6.83 -16.04 -20.34
CA SER A 927 -8.27 -16.25 -20.46
C SER A 927 -8.95 -15.11 -21.20
N LEU A 928 -9.74 -15.42 -22.24
CA LEU A 928 -10.86 -14.57 -22.72
C LEU A 928 -11.36 -13.68 -21.58
N ARG A 929 -11.04 -12.37 -21.61
CA ARG A 929 -11.74 -11.38 -20.79
C ARG A 929 -12.58 -10.29 -21.49
N ILE A 930 -12.34 -9.17 -22.26
CA ILE A 930 -13.37 -8.14 -22.74
C ILE A 930 -13.77 -8.12 -24.22
N GLU A 931 -15.00 -7.65 -24.41
CA GLU A 931 -15.64 -7.27 -25.66
C GLU A 931 -15.05 -5.98 -26.24
N MET A 932 -14.20 -6.22 -27.22
CA MET A 932 -13.80 -5.41 -28.37
C MET A 932 -14.80 -4.32 -28.82
N ALA A 933 -15.02 -3.26 -28.04
CA ALA A 933 -16.06 -2.27 -28.32
C ALA A 933 -15.57 -0.80 -28.44
N PHE A 934 -14.27 -0.54 -28.23
CA PHE A 934 -13.79 0.83 -28.01
C PHE A 934 -12.56 1.27 -28.83
N THR A 935 -12.15 2.53 -28.66
CA THR A 935 -11.07 3.19 -29.44
C THR A 935 -9.96 3.84 -28.59
N LYS A 936 -10.29 4.62 -27.54
CA LYS A 936 -9.37 4.99 -26.43
C LYS A 936 -10.13 5.23 -25.12
N CYS A 937 -9.58 4.89 -23.95
CA CYS A 937 -10.32 4.60 -22.71
C CYS A 937 -9.44 4.35 -21.44
N MET A 938 -9.20 5.29 -20.51
CA MET A 938 -7.89 5.51 -19.82
C MET A 938 -7.73 5.08 -18.32
N ASP A 939 -6.57 4.55 -17.87
CA ASP A 939 -6.25 3.82 -16.58
C ASP A 939 -7.08 3.95 -15.28
N PHE A 940 -8.37 3.64 -15.29
CA PHE A 940 -9.08 3.32 -14.04
C PHE A 940 -8.95 4.38 -12.92
N GLU A 941 -9.06 5.69 -13.21
CA GLU A 941 -8.82 6.72 -12.19
C GLU A 941 -9.63 6.55 -10.94
N GLU A 942 -8.92 6.20 -9.86
CA GLU A 942 -9.52 5.94 -8.59
C GLU A 942 -10.64 4.88 -8.66
N GLY A 943 -10.76 4.21 -9.80
CA GLY A 943 -11.95 3.52 -10.21
C GLY A 943 -12.92 4.20 -11.21
N LYS A 944 -12.68 5.32 -11.90
CA LYS A 944 -13.48 5.82 -13.05
C LYS A 944 -12.59 6.02 -14.26
N ALA A 945 -13.13 5.88 -15.46
CA ALA A 945 -12.40 6.32 -16.65
C ALA A 945 -13.24 6.90 -17.78
N VAL A 946 -12.50 7.45 -18.74
CA VAL A 946 -12.96 8.05 -19.99
C VAL A 946 -12.40 7.17 -21.11
N VAL A 947 -13.21 6.36 -21.82
CA VAL A 947 -14.45 6.79 -22.48
C VAL A 947 -14.23 7.71 -23.68
N TYR A 948 -13.39 7.34 -24.63
CA TYR A 948 -13.49 7.80 -26.02
C TYR A 948 -14.24 6.79 -26.91
N GLN A 949 -15.54 7.02 -27.04
CA GLN A 949 -16.30 6.58 -28.22
C GLN A 949 -16.07 7.61 -29.33
N GLY A 950 -14.97 7.43 -30.07
CA GLY A 950 -14.48 8.42 -31.04
C GLY A 950 -13.80 9.63 -30.41
N TYR A 951 -13.27 10.51 -31.26
CA TYR A 951 -12.17 11.44 -30.93
C TYR A 951 -12.38 12.50 -29.83
N ARG A 952 -13.60 12.78 -29.36
CA ARG A 952 -13.86 13.95 -28.48
C ARG A 952 -14.94 13.78 -27.42
N LYS A 953 -15.85 12.80 -27.55
CA LYS A 953 -16.92 12.64 -26.58
C LYS A 953 -16.44 11.78 -25.43
N ALA A 954 -15.96 12.48 -24.40
CA ALA A 954 -15.66 11.92 -23.09
C ALA A 954 -16.95 11.39 -22.47
N GLY A 955 -17.10 10.06 -22.47
CA GLY A 955 -17.90 9.38 -21.47
C GLY A 955 -17.15 9.31 -20.15
N LEU A 956 -17.85 8.95 -19.09
CA LEU A 956 -17.24 8.69 -17.79
C LEU A 956 -17.92 7.45 -17.21
N ILE A 957 -17.16 6.42 -16.90
CA ILE A 957 -17.68 5.07 -16.73
C ILE A 957 -17.20 4.44 -15.40
N ASP A 958 -17.94 3.45 -14.83
CA ASP A 958 -17.88 2.87 -13.46
C ASP A 958 -16.74 1.79 -13.14
N SER A 959 -16.77 0.42 -13.11
CA SER A 959 -15.71 -0.68 -13.34
C SER A 959 -15.98 -1.83 -14.38
N LEU A 960 -16.98 -2.70 -14.25
CA LEU A 960 -17.69 -3.49 -15.31
C LEU A 960 -18.19 -2.94 -16.74
N GLY A 961 -17.71 -1.85 -17.38
CA GLY A 961 -18.22 -1.20 -18.66
C GLY A 961 -19.68 -0.62 -18.91
N ARG A 962 -20.07 0.58 -18.43
CA ARG A 962 -21.40 1.32 -18.49
C ARG A 962 -21.19 2.80 -18.09
N PHE A 963 -22.13 3.71 -18.39
CA PHE A 963 -21.90 5.15 -18.22
C PHE A 963 -22.51 5.82 -16.98
N ILE A 964 -21.64 6.53 -16.22
CA ILE A 964 -21.95 7.56 -15.20
C ILE A 964 -22.29 8.89 -15.89
N ILE A 965 -21.42 9.33 -16.82
CA ILE A 965 -21.70 10.43 -17.74
C ILE A 965 -21.65 9.85 -19.16
N LEU A 966 -22.77 9.93 -19.88
CA LEU A 966 -22.83 9.50 -21.28
C LEU A 966 -21.88 10.36 -22.15
N PRO A 967 -21.29 9.84 -23.24
CA PRO A 967 -20.33 10.55 -24.08
C PRO A 967 -20.90 11.85 -24.68
N SER A 968 -20.70 12.97 -23.99
CA SER A 968 -21.45 14.21 -24.24
C SER A 968 -20.68 15.47 -23.92
N LEU A 969 -19.86 15.47 -22.86
CA LEU A 969 -19.01 16.60 -22.49
C LEU A 969 -17.86 16.79 -23.49
N ASP A 970 -17.47 18.06 -23.67
CA ASP A 970 -16.27 18.44 -24.44
C ASP A 970 -15.14 18.76 -23.46
N ASN A 971 -14.03 18.01 -23.54
CA ASN A 971 -12.83 18.22 -22.73
C ASN A 971 -13.05 18.23 -21.21
N LEU A 972 -13.85 17.29 -20.67
CA LEU A 972 -13.73 16.94 -19.26
C LEU A 972 -12.35 16.33 -19.04
N SER A 973 -11.53 17.03 -18.26
CA SER A 973 -10.27 16.50 -17.76
C SER A 973 -10.50 15.82 -16.41
N LEU A 974 -10.86 16.58 -15.36
CA LEU A 974 -10.79 16.16 -13.96
C LEU A 974 -12.09 16.47 -13.18
N PHE A 975 -12.48 15.61 -12.23
CA PHE A 975 -13.75 15.75 -11.49
C PHE A 975 -13.59 15.49 -9.98
N THR A 976 -13.63 16.55 -9.16
CA THR A 976 -13.01 16.55 -7.80
C THR A 976 -13.77 17.42 -6.79
N GLU A 977 -13.80 17.07 -5.50
CA GLU A 977 -14.52 17.83 -4.43
C GLU A 977 -15.97 18.25 -4.81
N GLY A 978 -16.68 17.47 -5.65
CA GLY A 978 -18.00 17.83 -6.16
C GLY A 978 -18.01 19.06 -7.11
N ARG A 979 -16.85 19.41 -7.67
CA ARG A 979 -16.62 20.45 -8.68
C ARG A 979 -15.83 19.90 -9.86
N GLY A 980 -16.51 19.62 -10.97
CA GLY A 980 -15.85 19.34 -12.25
C GLY A 980 -15.21 20.62 -12.79
N LEU A 981 -13.93 20.55 -13.16
CA LEU A 981 -13.26 21.65 -13.84
C LEU A 981 -13.58 21.56 -15.34
N ILE A 982 -14.24 22.57 -15.89
CA ILE A 982 -14.37 22.70 -17.35
C ILE A 982 -13.53 23.89 -17.82
N ARG A 983 -12.71 23.61 -18.84
CA ARG A 983 -12.02 24.61 -19.64
C ARG A 983 -12.91 24.96 -20.83
N ASP A 984 -13.41 26.20 -20.87
CA ASP A 984 -14.25 26.64 -22.00
C ASP A 984 -13.47 26.73 -23.32
N GLY A 985 -14.18 26.89 -24.44
CA GLY A 985 -13.57 27.08 -25.77
C GLY A 985 -12.77 28.38 -25.94
N ARG A 986 -12.52 29.14 -24.86
CA ARG A 986 -11.71 30.36 -24.79
C ARG A 986 -10.58 30.23 -23.75
N TYR A 987 -10.26 29.03 -23.30
CA TYR A 987 -9.25 28.72 -22.28
C TYR A 987 -9.50 29.34 -20.91
N ARG A 988 -10.76 29.61 -20.56
CA ARG A 988 -11.16 30.15 -19.26
C ARG A 988 -11.70 29.03 -18.37
N PHE A 989 -11.51 29.19 -17.06
CA PHE A 989 -11.92 28.21 -16.07
C PHE A 989 -13.19 28.63 -15.34
N TYR A 990 -14.11 27.68 -15.22
CA TYR A 990 -15.29 27.73 -14.37
C TYR A 990 -15.55 26.34 -13.81
N TYR A 991 -16.35 26.27 -12.75
CA TYR A 991 -16.66 25.02 -12.06
C TYR A 991 -18.10 24.60 -12.31
N ILE A 992 -18.32 23.31 -12.55
CA ILE A 992 -19.65 22.69 -12.60
C ILE A 992 -19.86 21.69 -11.45
N THR A 993 -21.11 21.40 -11.11
CA THR A 993 -21.48 20.27 -10.22
C THR A 993 -21.78 18.99 -11.01
N GLU A 994 -22.02 17.87 -10.30
CA GLU A 994 -22.61 16.64 -10.89
C GLU A 994 -23.99 16.90 -11.56
N LYS A 995 -24.65 18.02 -11.22
CA LYS A 995 -25.93 18.47 -11.80
C LYS A 995 -25.75 19.46 -12.96
N LEU A 996 -24.51 19.75 -13.34
CA LEU A 996 -24.10 20.72 -14.37
C LEU A 996 -24.39 22.21 -14.02
N ASP A 997 -24.68 22.53 -12.76
CA ASP A 997 -24.84 23.92 -12.29
C ASP A 997 -23.49 24.66 -12.31
N ALA A 998 -23.45 25.89 -12.82
CA ALA A 998 -22.24 26.73 -12.91
C ALA A 998 -22.38 28.06 -12.15
N GLY A 999 -21.28 28.54 -11.57
CA GLY A 999 -21.20 29.87 -10.93
C GLY A 999 -21.15 31.03 -11.92
N SER A 1000 -21.34 32.26 -11.44
CA SER A 1000 -21.30 33.49 -12.25
C SER A 1000 -19.90 33.89 -12.73
N ASP A 1001 -18.87 33.41 -12.03
CA ASP A 1001 -17.53 34.00 -12.06
C ASP A 1001 -16.58 33.14 -12.90
N VAL A 1002 -15.69 33.80 -13.65
CA VAL A 1002 -14.83 33.17 -14.66
C VAL A 1002 -13.41 33.71 -14.53
N TYR A 1003 -12.44 32.81 -14.37
CA TYR A 1003 -11.07 33.16 -13.97
C TYR A 1003 -10.05 32.93 -15.08
N GLN A 1004 -8.92 33.65 -15.01
CA GLN A 1004 -7.77 33.45 -15.90
C GLN A 1004 -7.03 32.15 -15.56
N GLN A 1005 -6.85 31.90 -14.26
CA GLN A 1005 -6.40 30.62 -13.69
C GLN A 1005 -7.19 30.32 -12.43
N ALA A 1006 -7.53 29.04 -12.23
CA ALA A 1006 -8.26 28.54 -11.07
C ALA A 1006 -7.83 27.10 -10.77
N ARG A 1007 -7.49 26.81 -9.50
CA ARG A 1007 -7.07 25.48 -9.05
C ARG A 1007 -8.27 24.59 -8.73
N ALA A 1008 -8.07 23.47 -8.04
CA ALA A 1008 -9.16 22.80 -7.34
C ALA A 1008 -9.66 23.69 -6.19
N TYR A 1009 -10.82 23.35 -5.63
CA TYR A 1009 -11.08 23.71 -4.24
C TYR A 1009 -10.15 22.86 -3.35
N ASP A 1010 -9.69 23.48 -2.26
CA ASP A 1010 -8.76 22.91 -1.29
C ASP A 1010 -9.07 23.58 0.06
N HIS A 1011 -9.35 22.79 1.11
CA HIS A 1011 -9.70 23.27 2.46
C HIS A 1011 -10.81 24.35 2.53
N GLY A 1012 -11.77 24.34 1.59
CA GLY A 1012 -12.92 25.26 1.59
C GLY A 1012 -12.67 26.65 0.97
N ILE A 1013 -11.48 26.86 0.42
CA ILE A 1013 -11.14 28.02 -0.40
C ILE A 1013 -10.72 27.58 -1.82
N ALA A 1014 -10.70 28.53 -2.76
CA ALA A 1014 -9.99 28.37 -4.01
C ALA A 1014 -9.05 29.57 -4.21
N VAL A 1015 -7.83 29.29 -4.67
CA VAL A 1015 -6.84 30.30 -5.03
C VAL A 1015 -7.03 30.65 -6.50
N VAL A 1016 -7.39 31.90 -6.78
CA VAL A 1016 -7.82 32.36 -8.11
C VAL A 1016 -7.00 33.55 -8.59
N GLN A 1017 -6.81 33.62 -9.91
CA GLN A 1017 -6.08 34.71 -10.56
C GLN A 1017 -7.05 35.61 -11.35
N SER A 1018 -6.97 36.91 -11.08
CA SER A 1018 -7.69 37.95 -11.82
C SER A 1018 -6.78 39.15 -12.06
N ASN A 1019 -6.78 39.66 -13.29
CA ASN A 1019 -5.89 40.72 -13.76
C ASN A 1019 -4.40 40.45 -13.45
N GLY A 1020 -3.98 39.19 -13.53
CA GLY A 1020 -2.60 38.73 -13.26
C GLY A 1020 -2.23 38.53 -11.78
N ASN A 1021 -2.95 39.14 -10.83
CA ASN A 1021 -2.67 39.02 -9.40
C ASN A 1021 -3.39 37.81 -8.77
N TRP A 1022 -2.85 37.30 -7.65
CA TRP A 1022 -3.48 36.24 -6.87
C TRP A 1022 -4.33 36.78 -5.72
N GLY A 1023 -5.52 36.19 -5.57
CA GLY A 1023 -6.45 36.39 -4.45
C GLY A 1023 -7.03 35.06 -3.96
N VAL A 1024 -7.94 35.12 -2.99
CA VAL A 1024 -8.56 33.94 -2.36
C VAL A 1024 -10.07 34.13 -2.31
N ILE A 1025 -10.82 33.12 -2.77
CA ILE A 1025 -12.28 33.03 -2.65
C ILE A 1025 -12.68 31.83 -1.77
N ASN A 1026 -13.90 31.84 -1.23
CA ASN A 1026 -14.48 30.69 -0.53
C ASN A 1026 -15.30 29.77 -1.48
N GLN A 1027 -15.84 28.67 -0.92
CA GLN A 1027 -16.78 27.75 -1.60
C GLN A 1027 -18.03 28.40 -2.21
N ASN A 1028 -18.38 29.63 -1.80
CA ASN A 1028 -19.51 30.41 -2.32
C ASN A 1028 -19.08 31.46 -3.37
N GLY A 1029 -17.80 31.50 -3.77
CA GLY A 1029 -17.25 32.45 -4.75
C GLY A 1029 -16.82 33.82 -4.18
N VAL A 1030 -17.08 34.09 -2.89
CA VAL A 1030 -16.84 35.42 -2.30
C VAL A 1030 -15.34 35.62 -2.02
N GLU A 1031 -14.79 36.76 -2.45
CA GLU A 1031 -13.41 37.17 -2.17
C GLU A 1031 -13.17 37.37 -0.66
N ILE A 1032 -12.16 36.68 -0.13
CA ILE A 1032 -11.60 36.87 1.22
C ILE A 1032 -10.36 37.77 1.12
N ILE A 1033 -9.51 37.53 0.12
CA ILE A 1033 -8.31 38.33 -0.15
C ILE A 1033 -8.42 38.86 -1.59
N PRO A 1034 -8.50 40.19 -1.80
CA PRO A 1034 -8.60 40.76 -3.15
C PRO A 1034 -7.29 40.52 -3.92
N PRO A 1035 -7.34 40.26 -5.25
CA PRO A 1035 -6.16 40.00 -6.08
C PRO A 1035 -5.10 41.11 -6.07
N LYS A 1036 -4.09 40.99 -5.19
CA LYS A 1036 -3.05 42.01 -4.95
C LYS A 1036 -1.62 41.49 -4.73
N TYR A 1037 -1.41 40.17 -4.66
CA TYR A 1037 -0.10 39.58 -4.37
C TYR A 1037 0.50 38.91 -5.62
N ASP A 1038 1.83 39.00 -5.76
CA ASP A 1038 2.61 38.27 -6.76
C ASP A 1038 2.41 36.75 -6.62
N ARG A 1039 2.29 36.30 -5.36
CA ARG A 1039 2.05 34.90 -4.97
C ARG A 1039 1.47 34.84 -3.56
N ILE A 1040 0.46 33.99 -3.40
CA ILE A 1040 -0.03 33.50 -2.10
C ILE A 1040 0.42 32.04 -2.00
N GLU A 1041 1.06 31.66 -0.90
CA GLU A 1041 1.39 30.26 -0.60
C GLU A 1041 0.23 29.60 0.18
N HIS A 1042 0.28 28.29 0.42
CA HIS A 1042 -0.84 27.59 1.06
C HIS A 1042 -0.96 27.99 2.54
N PHE A 1043 -2.15 27.84 3.13
CA PHE A 1043 -2.40 28.17 4.53
C PHE A 1043 -1.95 27.01 5.43
N GLU A 1044 -1.06 27.29 6.38
CA GLU A 1044 -0.53 26.37 7.38
C GLU A 1044 -0.87 26.89 8.78
N ASN A 1045 -1.46 26.04 9.63
CA ASN A 1045 -1.77 26.35 11.04
C ASN A 1045 -2.56 27.67 11.30
N GLY A 1046 -3.31 28.16 10.29
CA GLY A 1046 -4.08 29.40 10.37
C GLY A 1046 -3.40 30.64 9.77
N TYR A 1047 -2.25 30.48 9.11
CA TYR A 1047 -1.47 31.55 8.50
C TYR A 1047 -1.07 31.21 7.05
N ALA A 1048 -1.00 32.20 6.17
CA ALA A 1048 -0.41 32.08 4.83
C ALA A 1048 0.84 32.96 4.72
N LYS A 1049 1.86 32.41 4.08
CA LYS A 1049 3.04 33.17 3.65
C LYS A 1049 2.68 33.96 2.39
N VAL A 1050 2.81 35.27 2.49
CA VAL A 1050 2.49 36.24 1.42
C VAL A 1050 3.77 36.83 0.86
N ARG A 1051 3.86 36.96 -0.46
CA ARG A 1051 5.08 37.42 -1.14
C ARG A 1051 4.85 38.70 -1.93
N ILE A 1052 5.77 39.65 -1.79
CA ILE A 1052 5.84 40.89 -2.57
C ILE A 1052 7.30 41.09 -2.99
N THR A 1053 7.56 41.25 -4.29
CA THR A 1053 8.88 41.60 -4.87
C THR A 1053 10.06 40.69 -4.46
N GLY A 1054 9.77 39.48 -4.00
CA GLY A 1054 10.77 38.48 -3.59
C GLY A 1054 10.84 38.20 -2.09
N PHE A 1055 10.40 39.12 -1.23
CA PHE A 1055 10.48 38.97 0.23
C PHE A 1055 9.27 38.25 0.84
N SER A 1056 9.47 37.61 1.98
CA SER A 1056 8.49 36.77 2.68
C SER A 1056 7.87 37.51 3.87
N GLY A 1057 6.53 37.62 3.89
CA GLY A 1057 5.76 38.11 5.04
C GLY A 1057 4.72 37.09 5.49
N LEU A 1058 4.13 37.31 6.67
CA LEU A 1058 3.18 36.40 7.31
C LEU A 1058 1.81 37.05 7.47
N SER A 1059 0.76 36.42 6.94
CA SER A 1059 -0.64 36.85 7.11
C SER A 1059 -1.49 35.75 7.75
N ASN A 1060 -2.57 36.08 8.45
CA ASN A 1060 -3.48 35.08 9.04
C ASN A 1060 -4.69 34.76 8.13
N LEU A 1061 -5.52 33.80 8.52
CA LEU A 1061 -6.77 33.42 7.81
C LEU A 1061 -7.79 34.56 7.60
N LYS A 1062 -7.63 35.74 8.21
CA LYS A 1062 -8.46 36.93 7.98
C LYS A 1062 -7.85 37.93 6.99
N GLY A 1063 -6.64 37.66 6.47
CA GLY A 1063 -5.87 38.59 5.65
C GLY A 1063 -5.19 39.73 6.42
N GLU A 1064 -5.16 39.66 7.76
CA GLU A 1064 -4.37 40.57 8.60
C GLU A 1064 -2.88 40.22 8.46
N LEU A 1065 -1.99 41.21 8.42
CA LEU A 1065 -0.55 41.01 8.22
C LEU A 1065 0.16 41.06 9.58
N ILE A 1066 0.76 39.95 9.99
CA ILE A 1066 1.44 39.77 11.28
C ILE A 1066 2.90 40.25 11.19
N VAL A 1067 3.58 39.94 10.08
CA VAL A 1067 4.95 40.38 9.81
C VAL A 1067 5.05 40.82 8.34
N GLN A 1068 5.69 41.98 8.14
CA GLN A 1068 5.89 42.58 6.82
C GLN A 1068 6.75 41.69 5.91
N PRO A 1069 6.60 41.76 4.57
CA PRO A 1069 7.48 41.09 3.62
C PRO A 1069 8.87 41.75 3.55
N ASP A 1070 9.67 41.59 4.60
CA ASP A 1070 11.04 42.13 4.73
C ASP A 1070 12.12 41.03 4.78
N TYR A 1071 11.74 39.75 4.96
CA TYR A 1071 12.65 38.65 5.29
C TYR A 1071 12.91 37.71 4.12
N GLU A 1072 14.11 37.12 4.08
CA GLU A 1072 14.45 36.04 3.14
C GLU A 1072 13.62 34.78 3.44
N TYR A 1073 13.61 34.32 4.70
CA TYR A 1073 12.89 33.12 5.13
C TYR A 1073 12.16 33.31 6.47
N ILE A 1074 10.96 32.73 6.58
CA ILE A 1074 10.13 32.65 7.79
C ILE A 1074 9.54 31.23 7.85
N SER A 1075 9.58 30.59 9.03
CA SER A 1075 8.99 29.27 9.27
C SER A 1075 8.42 29.16 10.69
N TYR A 1076 7.41 28.30 10.92
CA TYR A 1076 6.88 28.06 12.26
C TYR A 1076 7.76 27.07 13.03
N ALA A 1077 8.31 27.50 14.17
CA ALA A 1077 9.25 26.73 14.97
C ALA A 1077 8.58 25.86 16.05
N GLY A 1078 7.39 26.25 16.51
CA GLY A 1078 6.66 25.55 17.58
C GLY A 1078 6.48 26.40 18.85
N GLN A 1079 5.59 25.96 19.75
CA GLN A 1079 5.19 26.67 20.98
C GLN A 1079 4.81 28.15 20.80
N GLY A 1080 4.34 28.54 19.61
CA GLY A 1080 3.99 29.92 19.28
C GLY A 1080 5.13 30.78 18.74
N LEU A 1081 6.32 30.20 18.52
CA LEU A 1081 7.44 30.89 17.88
C LEU A 1081 7.51 30.64 16.37
N PHE A 1082 7.92 31.67 15.63
CA PHE A 1082 8.39 31.59 14.26
C PHE A 1082 9.91 31.85 14.21
N ARG A 1083 10.63 31.10 13.40
CA ARG A 1083 12.05 31.29 13.06
C ARG A 1083 12.16 32.20 11.85
N VAL A 1084 13.07 33.16 11.90
CA VAL A 1084 13.46 34.03 10.77
C VAL A 1084 14.94 33.91 10.46
N GLU A 1085 15.26 34.11 9.19
CA GLU A 1085 16.63 34.08 8.68
C GLU A 1085 16.88 35.25 7.74
N GLN A 1086 18.09 35.81 7.83
CA GLN A 1086 18.59 36.86 6.94
C GLN A 1086 20.11 36.68 6.79
N GLY A 1087 20.55 36.05 5.70
CA GLY A 1087 21.89 35.48 5.59
C GLY A 1087 22.20 34.50 6.74
N GLU A 1088 23.41 34.57 7.29
CA GLU A 1088 23.88 33.71 8.40
C GLU A 1088 23.15 33.89 9.74
N LYS A 1089 22.25 34.88 9.85
CA LYS A 1089 21.62 35.30 11.12
C LYS A 1089 20.29 34.59 11.35
N ILE A 1090 20.15 34.01 12.54
CA ILE A 1090 18.92 33.35 13.01
C ILE A 1090 18.29 34.18 14.13
N GLY A 1091 16.96 34.28 14.11
CA GLY A 1091 16.17 34.88 15.18
C GLY A 1091 14.79 34.22 15.33
N TYR A 1092 14.11 34.54 16.44
CA TYR A 1092 12.80 34.00 16.79
C TYR A 1092 11.85 35.12 17.25
N PHE A 1093 10.63 35.12 16.73
CA PHE A 1093 9.53 36.00 17.13
C PHE A 1093 8.26 35.21 17.51
N ASP A 1094 7.38 35.78 18.34
CA ASP A 1094 6.15 35.13 18.83
C ASP A 1094 4.91 35.33 17.93
N LEU A 1095 3.75 34.77 18.31
CA LEU A 1095 2.49 34.92 17.55
C LEU A 1095 2.01 36.39 17.40
N SER A 1096 2.60 37.36 18.11
CA SER A 1096 2.32 38.80 17.99
C SER A 1096 3.37 39.56 17.16
N GLY A 1097 4.46 38.91 16.75
CA GLY A 1097 5.59 39.52 16.07
C GLY A 1097 6.66 40.09 17.01
N ALA A 1098 6.60 39.81 18.32
CA ALA A 1098 7.59 40.30 19.28
C ALA A 1098 8.84 39.40 19.33
N TRP A 1099 10.03 40.01 19.40
CA TRP A 1099 11.30 39.28 19.43
C TRP A 1099 11.50 38.51 20.74
N VAL A 1100 11.68 37.20 20.63
CA VAL A 1100 12.08 36.29 21.71
C VAL A 1100 13.60 36.03 21.68
N TRP A 1101 14.18 35.97 20.48
CA TRP A 1101 15.63 35.98 20.27
C TRP A 1101 15.97 36.80 19.03
N GLY A 1102 16.66 37.93 19.19
CA GLY A 1102 17.03 38.80 18.07
C GLY A 1102 18.06 38.17 17.12
N LEU A 1103 18.03 38.57 15.84
CA LEU A 1103 18.97 38.14 14.80
C LEU A 1103 20.45 38.28 15.22
N ARG A 1104 21.16 37.15 15.32
CA ARG A 1104 22.57 37.02 15.75
C ARG A 1104 23.34 36.00 14.91
N GLU A 1105 24.68 36.05 14.97
CA GLU A 1105 25.65 35.20 14.24
C GLU A 1105 26.28 34.11 15.13
#